data_AF-A0A3D2PCR9-F1
#
_entry.id   AF-A0A3D2PCR9-F1
#
_cell.length_a   1.000
_cell.length_b   1.000
_cell.length_c   1.000
_cell.angle_alpha   90.00
_cell.angle_beta   90.00
_cell.angle_gamma   90.00
#
_symmetry.space_group_name_H-M   'P 1'
#
loop_
_entity.id
_entity.type
_entity.pdbx_description
1 polymer ?
#
loop_
_entity_poly.entity_id
_entity_poly.type
_entity_poly.pdbx_seq_one_letter_code
_entity_poly.pdbx_strand_id
1 'polypeptide(L)'
;MSKLVDKDERFFDIADRIDEIIKKDSPGNEEQRQVLDLIRQEKFARYIFRKLGDDKLSTKFIAKWFELFLREGVFDIPADVINPVEVEKGYYKVPYWAGLDCLVRMSKYPEFTEDMVKIMKRITQAKVDNYHVYRAFIKMAVNFFPDKVIEVVPLVRNWLESRFHTTVQSYEVSSLLTYLLKNNEREAVLQLIEIVTDVKGEREKGLLDREVPKAKSIMDIHALKELIDENLGLMKETYPLEIGKIVSKNLEKAIKIEVLESNKSDYSYIWRPAIEEHSQNLSLYGVKELLVILIRDLLVVLAVKGDISEYLKELLNHQFSIFRRLGIHTVTENKEKYKNVVNEDLISHEKIYELLNDINVRHELFRFLSIHFGSLSPDKKQLILNGIEKGPTFIRDDLTAEEKEQSTNVWKQEWLEGIKDKEFKPADELYAKISEKTKVRIEHPDFTAYMELFTGSVSPYTADQLLGWDAKEITRRLREFKQKGEGFKTPSKRGLAEALRNAVSKEPKKFEDCLNEFKNVPCHYIYEILFAFRMSWEEGKSINWNSVLNFCHDLVLDDEFWQRKEQERLWVVSEIADLIESGTKVDERAFEKRLLPIARDILIRMAERETKTHYDKKDPTASVLNSPKGRMLIAAITYALRLARTGYARKEDVNKRWEPEIENIFTTELSKREGPIDVYTVCGWFLPNLNYLDNGWVTKNIQNIFPDASKHENSWIAAFAGYLSMKNFYKHLYKLGREQFRAAVGKPLEFYYAKERLAQHLVLAYLYGEEDIESKDSVFKQYVELADEEDIGKCIWFITTLDFVNDSNEYRKKIVEFWRYRFSLKVKEEETNKKEFSHFVDLAKFIDLEQVKIDDEVYNMLGKSMQYAELTNKTDEAIEFFGNNCEKYAEIVAKLFDLLLDNSQSPPINSKEEISRVLETLYSKNIPEVTKLTHNIINKFGEKWCIEDYRELYNRHRSQESTREIS
;
A
#
# COMPACT_ATOMS: atom_id res chain seq x y z
N MET A 1 -12.61 17.57 -53.75
CA MET A 1 -12.60 17.98 -52.33
C MET A 1 -14.05 18.15 -51.87
N SER A 2 -14.44 17.35 -50.87
CA SER A 2 -15.54 17.58 -49.91
C SER A 2 -16.94 17.92 -50.44
N LYS A 3 -17.74 16.87 -50.70
CA LYS A 3 -19.21 16.95 -50.70
C LYS A 3 -19.83 15.74 -49.96
N LEU A 4 -19.14 15.22 -48.94
CA LEU A 4 -19.40 13.88 -48.39
C LEU A 4 -19.81 13.82 -46.92
N VAL A 5 -19.92 14.96 -46.25
CA VAL A 5 -20.62 15.10 -44.97
C VAL A 5 -21.29 16.46 -45.03
N ASP A 6 -22.63 16.50 -45.00
CA ASP A 6 -23.29 17.78 -44.75
C ASP A 6 -22.89 18.23 -43.35
N LYS A 7 -22.53 19.50 -43.15
CA LYS A 7 -21.94 19.97 -41.88
C LYS A 7 -22.87 19.76 -40.67
N ASP A 8 -24.14 19.46 -40.94
CA ASP A 8 -25.22 19.33 -39.98
C ASP A 8 -25.66 17.87 -39.73
N GLU A 9 -25.03 16.84 -40.35
CA GLU A 9 -25.37 15.43 -40.08
C GLU A 9 -24.83 14.97 -38.71
N ARG A 10 -25.71 14.40 -37.86
CA ARG A 10 -25.36 13.90 -36.53
C ARG A 10 -24.58 12.57 -36.61
N PHE A 11 -23.77 12.26 -35.60
CA PHE A 11 -22.91 11.06 -35.58
C PHE A 11 -23.68 9.76 -35.85
N PHE A 12 -24.82 9.54 -35.20
CA PHE A 12 -25.60 8.32 -35.36
C PHE A 12 -26.31 8.22 -36.71
N ASP A 13 -26.59 9.34 -37.38
CA ASP A 13 -27.15 9.32 -38.75
C ASP A 13 -26.11 8.79 -39.74
N ILE A 14 -24.85 9.22 -39.58
CA ILE A 14 -23.72 8.69 -40.35
C ILE A 14 -23.42 7.25 -39.94
N ALA A 15 -23.53 6.91 -38.66
CA ALA A 15 -23.35 5.55 -38.15
C ALA A 15 -24.36 4.55 -38.75
N ASP A 16 -25.63 4.97 -38.92
CA ASP A 16 -26.66 4.15 -39.60
C ASP A 16 -26.25 3.87 -41.06
N ARG A 17 -25.79 4.88 -41.79
CA ARG A 17 -25.31 4.73 -43.16
C ARG A 17 -24.09 3.82 -43.25
N ILE A 18 -23.15 3.96 -42.30
CA ILE A 18 -21.98 3.07 -42.18
C ILE A 18 -22.46 1.63 -41.99
N ASP A 19 -23.40 1.38 -41.07
CA ASP A 19 -23.92 0.04 -40.79
C ASP A 19 -24.61 -0.58 -42.02
N GLU A 20 -25.34 0.22 -42.80
CA GLU A 20 -25.96 -0.22 -44.06
C GLU A 20 -24.92 -0.59 -45.10
N ILE A 21 -23.90 0.25 -45.30
CA ILE A 21 -22.84 0.04 -46.31
C ILE A 21 -21.97 -1.16 -45.96
N ILE A 22 -21.54 -1.28 -44.70
CA ILE A 22 -20.63 -2.35 -44.26
C ILE A 22 -21.28 -3.74 -44.37
N LYS A 23 -22.62 -3.81 -44.28
CA LYS A 23 -23.38 -5.07 -44.40
C LYS A 23 -23.64 -5.52 -45.84
N LYS A 24 -23.34 -4.72 -46.88
CA LYS A 24 -23.61 -5.09 -48.29
C LYS A 24 -22.62 -6.13 -48.82
N ASP A 25 -23.13 -7.10 -49.57
CA ASP A 25 -22.33 -8.17 -50.20
C ASP A 25 -21.28 -7.63 -51.18
N SER A 26 -21.62 -6.56 -51.90
CA SER A 26 -20.79 -5.94 -52.94
C SER A 26 -21.03 -4.42 -52.96
N PRO A 27 -20.41 -3.65 -52.04
CA PRO A 27 -20.57 -2.21 -52.02
C PRO A 27 -19.98 -1.60 -53.29
N GLY A 28 -20.68 -0.63 -53.87
CA GLY A 28 -20.23 0.08 -55.08
C GLY A 28 -18.97 0.91 -54.82
N ASN A 29 -18.24 1.28 -55.89
CA ASN A 29 -17.03 2.10 -55.78
C ASN A 29 -17.26 3.42 -55.03
N GLU A 30 -18.45 4.01 -55.14
CA GLU A 30 -18.82 5.22 -54.43
C GLU A 30 -18.96 4.95 -52.93
N GLU A 31 -19.68 3.90 -52.53
CA GLU A 31 -19.87 3.52 -51.12
C GLU A 31 -18.54 3.15 -50.44
N GLN A 32 -17.65 2.46 -51.15
CA GLN A 32 -16.28 2.19 -50.69
C GLN A 32 -15.51 3.49 -50.43
N ARG A 33 -15.60 4.48 -51.34
CA ARG A 33 -14.98 5.80 -51.14
C ARG A 33 -15.59 6.53 -49.94
N GLN A 34 -16.90 6.44 -49.72
CA GLN A 34 -17.55 7.06 -48.55
C GLN A 34 -16.95 6.54 -47.24
N VAL A 35 -16.84 5.22 -47.08
CA VAL A 35 -16.25 4.61 -45.87
C VAL A 35 -14.77 4.98 -45.72
N LEU A 36 -14.00 5.01 -46.82
CA LEU A 36 -12.59 5.42 -46.81
C LEU A 36 -12.39 6.89 -46.47
N ASP A 37 -13.33 7.78 -46.81
CA ASP A 37 -13.26 9.18 -46.40
C ASP A 37 -13.68 9.35 -44.92
N LEU A 38 -14.65 8.56 -44.45
CA LEU A 38 -15.10 8.59 -43.05
C LEU A 38 -14.04 8.01 -42.10
N ILE A 39 -13.34 6.94 -42.48
CA ILE A 39 -12.31 6.29 -41.63
C ILE A 39 -11.10 7.20 -41.36
N ARG A 40 -10.94 8.30 -42.10
CA ARG A 40 -9.91 9.32 -41.84
C ARG A 40 -10.25 10.22 -40.64
N GLN A 41 -11.49 10.21 -40.17
CA GLN A 41 -11.93 10.94 -38.99
C GLN A 41 -11.92 9.99 -37.79
N GLU A 42 -11.19 10.33 -36.73
CA GLU A 42 -10.96 9.44 -35.58
C GLU A 42 -12.24 8.83 -35.00
N LYS A 43 -13.30 9.64 -34.83
CA LYS A 43 -14.60 9.21 -34.30
C LYS A 43 -15.24 8.08 -35.12
N PHE A 44 -15.21 8.20 -36.45
CA PHE A 44 -15.78 7.20 -37.35
C PHE A 44 -14.83 6.03 -37.56
N ALA A 45 -13.51 6.25 -37.54
CA ALA A 45 -12.54 5.17 -37.54
C ALA A 45 -12.77 4.24 -36.35
N ARG A 46 -12.94 4.80 -35.15
CA ARG A 46 -13.24 4.05 -33.93
C ARG A 46 -14.53 3.25 -34.05
N TYR A 47 -15.59 3.88 -34.55
CA TYR A 47 -16.87 3.22 -34.78
C TYR A 47 -16.77 2.07 -35.80
N ILE A 48 -16.21 2.33 -36.98
CA ILE A 48 -16.07 1.37 -38.08
C ILE A 48 -15.25 0.16 -37.64
N PHE A 49 -14.08 0.37 -37.03
CA PHE A 49 -13.22 -0.74 -36.60
C PHE A 49 -13.85 -1.57 -35.49
N ARG A 50 -14.54 -0.93 -34.54
CA ARG A 50 -15.28 -1.65 -33.49
C ARG A 50 -16.39 -2.52 -34.08
N LYS A 51 -17.13 -2.01 -35.08
CA LYS A 51 -18.14 -2.80 -35.82
C LYS A 51 -17.51 -3.97 -36.57
N LEU A 52 -16.42 -3.74 -37.27
CA LEU A 52 -15.71 -4.80 -37.99
C LEU A 52 -15.05 -5.81 -37.05
N GLY A 53 -14.77 -5.43 -35.79
CA GLY A 53 -14.33 -6.31 -34.71
C GLY A 53 -15.45 -7.13 -34.06
N ASP A 54 -16.74 -6.78 -34.22
CA ASP A 54 -17.87 -7.45 -33.56
C ASP A 54 -18.23 -8.81 -34.20
N ASP A 55 -18.06 -9.90 -33.46
CA ASP A 55 -18.29 -11.29 -33.88
C ASP A 55 -19.68 -11.55 -34.51
N LYS A 56 -20.66 -10.66 -34.34
CA LYS A 56 -22.00 -10.77 -34.94
C LYS A 56 -22.05 -10.54 -36.46
N LEU A 57 -21.06 -9.86 -37.06
CA LEU A 57 -21.01 -9.66 -38.52
C LEU A 57 -20.41 -10.88 -39.23
N SER A 58 -20.92 -11.23 -40.42
CA SER A 58 -20.38 -12.34 -41.21
C SER A 58 -18.95 -12.06 -41.66
N THR A 59 -18.06 -13.01 -41.36
CA THR A 59 -16.64 -13.03 -41.71
C THR A 59 -16.35 -12.68 -43.17
N LYS A 60 -17.16 -13.20 -44.10
CA LYS A 60 -16.95 -13.01 -45.54
C LYS A 60 -17.05 -11.53 -45.94
N PHE A 61 -17.85 -10.74 -45.23
CA PHE A 61 -18.01 -9.31 -45.49
C PHE A 61 -16.81 -8.51 -44.98
N ILE A 62 -16.34 -8.85 -43.79
CA ILE A 62 -15.24 -8.13 -43.14
C ILE A 62 -13.93 -8.35 -43.89
N ALA A 63 -13.70 -9.57 -44.41
CA ALA A 63 -12.54 -9.87 -45.24
C ALA A 63 -12.39 -8.91 -46.43
N LYS A 64 -13.48 -8.61 -47.15
CA LYS A 64 -13.46 -7.65 -48.28
C LYS A 64 -13.13 -6.23 -47.84
N TRP A 65 -13.69 -5.77 -46.73
CA TRP A 65 -13.37 -4.46 -46.16
C TRP A 65 -11.93 -4.38 -45.68
N PHE A 66 -11.45 -5.46 -45.07
CA PHE A 66 -10.07 -5.57 -44.61
C PHE A 66 -9.08 -5.52 -45.77
N GLU A 67 -9.33 -6.26 -46.86
CA GLU A 67 -8.54 -6.18 -48.10
C GLU A 67 -8.51 -4.77 -48.69
N LEU A 68 -9.66 -4.08 -48.72
CA LEU A 68 -9.75 -2.69 -49.15
C LEU A 68 -8.89 -1.79 -48.26
N PHE A 69 -8.99 -1.93 -46.94
CA PHE A 69 -8.24 -1.11 -45.98
C PHE A 69 -6.74 -1.35 -46.05
N LEU A 70 -6.31 -2.59 -46.29
CA LEU A 70 -4.91 -2.91 -46.58
C LEU A 70 -4.43 -2.21 -47.85
N ARG A 71 -5.18 -2.33 -48.95
CA ARG A 71 -4.81 -1.75 -50.26
C ARG A 71 -4.70 -0.22 -50.21
N GLU A 72 -5.58 0.43 -49.45
CA GLU A 72 -5.63 1.89 -49.34
C GLU A 72 -4.75 2.43 -48.19
N GLY A 73 -3.98 1.57 -47.50
CA GLY A 73 -3.03 1.98 -46.46
C GLY A 73 -3.67 2.48 -45.16
N VAL A 74 -4.88 2.05 -44.82
CA VAL A 74 -5.60 2.53 -43.61
C VAL A 74 -4.87 2.15 -42.32
N PHE A 75 -4.17 1.01 -42.30
CA PHE A 75 -3.38 0.57 -41.15
C PHE A 75 -1.98 1.19 -41.09
N ASP A 76 -1.64 2.08 -42.05
CA ASP A 76 -0.35 2.78 -42.16
C ASP A 76 -0.32 4.03 -41.27
N ILE A 77 -0.62 3.81 -39.98
CA ILE A 77 -0.76 4.89 -39.01
C ILE A 77 0.62 5.38 -38.54
N PRO A 78 0.86 6.70 -38.55
CA PRO A 78 2.08 7.28 -37.99
C PRO A 78 2.28 6.94 -36.50
N ALA A 79 3.52 6.69 -36.10
CA ALA A 79 3.84 6.25 -34.74
C ALA A 79 3.48 7.28 -33.66
N ASP A 80 3.54 8.57 -33.98
CA ASP A 80 3.15 9.70 -33.12
C ASP A 80 1.65 9.70 -32.78
N VAL A 81 0.79 9.16 -33.65
CA VAL A 81 -0.65 9.05 -33.39
C VAL A 81 -0.97 8.00 -32.31
N ILE A 82 -0.15 6.96 -32.23
CA ILE A 82 -0.37 5.82 -31.30
C ILE A 82 0.64 5.80 -30.14
N ASN A 83 1.60 6.71 -30.11
CA ASN A 83 2.54 6.84 -29.00
C ASN A 83 1.93 7.59 -27.81
N PRO A 84 2.33 7.28 -26.57
CA PRO A 84 1.82 8.00 -25.42
C PRO A 84 2.26 9.45 -25.40
N VAL A 85 1.31 10.33 -25.10
CA VAL A 85 1.47 11.79 -25.08
C VAL A 85 1.50 12.26 -23.63
N GLU A 86 2.48 13.09 -23.28
CA GLU A 86 2.55 13.70 -21.95
C GLU A 86 1.45 14.76 -21.82
N VAL A 87 0.56 14.59 -20.83
CA VAL A 87 -0.57 15.50 -20.58
C VAL A 87 -0.27 16.46 -19.43
N GLU A 88 0.50 16.00 -18.44
CA GLU A 88 1.07 16.78 -17.35
C GLU A 88 2.47 16.25 -17.03
N LYS A 89 3.29 17.03 -16.34
CA LYS A 89 4.68 16.64 -16.03
C LYS A 89 4.72 15.29 -15.30
N GLY A 90 5.21 14.26 -15.97
CA GLY A 90 5.27 12.89 -15.46
C GLY A 90 3.99 12.05 -15.61
N TYR A 91 2.93 12.60 -16.21
CA TYR A 91 1.67 11.88 -16.49
C TYR A 91 1.45 11.75 -17.99
N TYR A 92 1.25 10.52 -18.45
CA TYR A 92 1.10 10.18 -19.87
C TYR A 92 -0.28 9.62 -20.16
N LYS A 93 -0.89 10.08 -21.26
CA LYS A 93 -2.06 9.44 -21.88
C LYS A 93 -1.57 8.46 -22.93
N VAL A 94 -1.90 7.19 -22.77
CA VAL A 94 -1.62 6.14 -23.77
C VAL A 94 -2.83 6.04 -24.70
N PRO A 95 -2.73 6.43 -25.99
CA PRO A 95 -3.88 6.40 -26.90
C PRO A 95 -4.28 4.97 -27.26
N TYR A 96 -5.57 4.71 -27.43
CA TYR A 96 -6.06 3.43 -27.93
C TYR A 96 -6.19 3.45 -29.45
N TRP A 97 -5.53 2.52 -30.15
CA TRP A 97 -5.65 2.39 -31.60
C TRP A 97 -6.85 1.51 -31.97
N ALA A 98 -7.93 2.12 -32.46
CA ALA A 98 -9.15 1.38 -32.77
C ALA A 98 -9.01 0.28 -33.83
N GLY A 99 -8.03 0.40 -34.73
CA GLY A 99 -7.76 -0.64 -35.73
C GLY A 99 -7.38 -1.99 -35.11
N LEU A 100 -6.93 -2.01 -33.86
CA LEU A 100 -6.57 -3.23 -33.13
C LEU A 100 -7.74 -4.23 -33.04
N ASP A 101 -8.97 -3.76 -32.83
CA ASP A 101 -10.15 -4.65 -32.74
C ASP A 101 -10.35 -5.46 -34.03
N CYS A 102 -10.23 -4.77 -35.17
CA CYS A 102 -10.31 -5.41 -36.48
C CYS A 102 -9.11 -6.32 -36.75
N LEU A 103 -7.89 -5.86 -36.45
CA LEU A 103 -6.66 -6.65 -36.65
C LEU A 103 -6.66 -7.96 -35.84
N VAL A 104 -7.05 -7.90 -34.56
CA VAL A 104 -7.14 -9.09 -33.69
C VAL A 104 -8.16 -10.08 -34.24
N ARG A 105 -9.33 -9.61 -34.68
CA ARG A 105 -10.33 -10.48 -35.30
C ARG A 105 -9.82 -11.11 -36.60
N MET A 106 -9.23 -10.29 -37.47
CA MET A 106 -8.80 -10.74 -38.78
C MET A 106 -7.56 -11.63 -38.74
N SER A 107 -6.78 -11.60 -37.64
CA SER A 107 -5.65 -12.50 -37.42
C SER A 107 -6.03 -13.98 -37.34
N LYS A 108 -7.31 -14.31 -37.11
CA LYS A 108 -7.84 -15.68 -37.13
C LYS A 108 -7.90 -16.29 -38.54
N TYR A 109 -7.70 -15.49 -39.59
CA TYR A 109 -7.80 -15.92 -40.98
C TYR A 109 -6.43 -15.97 -41.64
N PRO A 110 -6.00 -17.17 -42.09
CA PRO A 110 -4.65 -17.36 -42.62
C PRO A 110 -4.26 -16.46 -43.80
N GLU A 111 -5.20 -16.15 -44.69
CA GLU A 111 -4.95 -15.35 -45.89
C GLU A 111 -4.40 -13.94 -45.58
N PHE A 112 -4.64 -13.43 -44.37
CA PHE A 112 -4.16 -12.11 -43.93
C PHE A 112 -2.91 -12.15 -43.06
N THR A 113 -2.39 -13.33 -42.73
CA THR A 113 -1.27 -13.48 -41.79
C THR A 113 -0.03 -12.71 -42.25
N GLU A 114 0.31 -12.76 -43.54
CA GLU A 114 1.46 -12.02 -44.09
C GLU A 114 1.35 -10.50 -43.90
N ASP A 115 0.15 -9.96 -44.10
CA ASP A 115 -0.09 -8.53 -43.93
C ASP A 115 -0.08 -8.12 -42.47
N MET A 116 -0.59 -8.98 -41.58
CA MET A 116 -0.48 -8.77 -40.12
C MET A 116 0.99 -8.75 -39.67
N VAL A 117 1.80 -9.71 -40.12
CA VAL A 117 3.23 -9.76 -39.79
C VAL A 117 3.94 -8.48 -40.27
N LYS A 118 3.63 -7.98 -41.47
CA LYS A 118 4.18 -6.71 -41.97
C LYS A 118 3.78 -5.52 -41.10
N ILE A 119 2.52 -5.42 -40.70
CA ILE A 119 2.02 -4.35 -39.82
C ILE A 119 2.74 -4.41 -38.47
N MET A 120 2.82 -5.58 -37.86
CA MET A 120 3.49 -5.77 -36.56
C MET A 120 4.97 -5.39 -36.61
N LYS A 121 5.69 -5.82 -37.65
CA LYS A 121 7.10 -5.47 -37.86
C LYS A 121 7.27 -3.95 -38.03
N ARG A 122 6.47 -3.32 -38.88
CA ARG A 122 6.55 -1.86 -39.12
C ARG A 122 6.31 -1.05 -37.85
N ILE A 123 5.24 -1.35 -37.12
CA ILE A 123 4.87 -0.61 -35.89
C ILE A 123 5.91 -0.83 -34.79
N THR A 124 6.43 -2.04 -34.65
CA THR A 124 7.50 -2.34 -33.69
C THR A 124 8.80 -1.60 -34.05
N GLN A 125 9.18 -1.58 -35.34
CA GLN A 125 10.37 -0.84 -35.83
C GLN A 125 10.27 0.67 -35.61
N ALA A 126 9.06 1.22 -35.62
CA ALA A 126 8.81 2.63 -35.33
C ALA A 126 8.89 2.97 -33.82
N LYS A 127 9.23 1.99 -32.96
CA LYS A 127 9.42 2.14 -31.50
C LYS A 127 8.21 2.74 -30.78
N VAL A 128 7.01 2.28 -31.15
CA VAL A 128 5.76 2.66 -30.49
C VAL A 128 5.72 2.02 -29.11
N ASP A 129 5.66 2.80 -28.03
CA ASP A 129 5.62 2.31 -26.63
C ASP A 129 4.20 2.33 -26.07
N ASN A 130 3.35 1.40 -26.54
CA ASN A 130 1.92 1.38 -26.23
C ASN A 130 1.44 -0.02 -25.84
N TYR A 131 1.06 -0.18 -24.57
CA TYR A 131 0.65 -1.48 -24.03
C TYR A 131 -0.61 -2.07 -24.68
N HIS A 132 -1.52 -1.25 -25.23
CA HIS A 132 -2.69 -1.75 -25.98
C HIS A 132 -2.27 -2.45 -27.26
N VAL A 133 -1.31 -1.86 -27.99
CA VAL A 133 -0.76 -2.40 -29.25
C VAL A 133 -0.03 -3.70 -28.98
N TYR A 134 0.86 -3.71 -27.99
CA TYR A 134 1.64 -4.87 -27.59
C TYR A 134 0.76 -6.05 -27.17
N ARG A 135 -0.26 -5.78 -26.36
CA ARG A 135 -1.25 -6.78 -25.94
C ARG A 135 -1.97 -7.39 -27.14
N ALA A 136 -2.44 -6.55 -28.07
CA ALA A 136 -3.15 -7.01 -29.27
C ALA A 136 -2.23 -7.84 -30.19
N PHE A 137 -0.97 -7.43 -30.36
CA PHE A 137 0.02 -8.13 -31.16
C PHE A 137 0.32 -9.53 -30.65
N ILE A 138 0.41 -9.71 -29.32
CA ILE A 138 0.59 -11.04 -28.71
C ILE A 138 -0.65 -11.90 -28.97
N LYS A 139 -1.86 -11.36 -28.83
CA LYS A 139 -3.11 -12.08 -29.15
C LYS A 139 -3.20 -12.50 -30.61
N MET A 140 -2.75 -11.63 -31.53
CA MET A 140 -2.69 -11.94 -32.95
C MET A 140 -1.72 -13.09 -33.23
N ALA A 141 -0.54 -13.06 -32.60
CA ALA A 141 0.48 -14.10 -32.78
C ALA A 141 -0.01 -15.51 -32.42
N VAL A 142 -0.90 -15.64 -31.42
CA VAL A 142 -1.52 -16.93 -31.06
C VAL A 142 -2.35 -17.54 -32.19
N ASN A 143 -2.85 -16.71 -33.12
CA ASN A 143 -3.70 -17.16 -34.22
C ASN A 143 -2.94 -17.54 -35.50
N PHE A 144 -1.63 -17.23 -35.60
CA PHE A 144 -0.88 -17.50 -36.83
C PHE A 144 -0.41 -18.95 -36.91
N PHE A 145 -0.19 -19.42 -38.14
CA PHE A 145 0.44 -20.70 -38.36
C PHE A 145 1.89 -20.72 -37.85
N PRO A 146 2.38 -21.88 -37.39
CA PRO A 146 3.77 -22.17 -37.03
C PRO A 146 4.87 -21.39 -37.75
N ASP A 147 4.90 -21.47 -39.08
CA ASP A 147 5.91 -20.90 -39.96
C ASP A 147 5.91 -19.36 -39.94
N LYS A 148 4.82 -18.75 -39.48
CA LYS A 148 4.67 -17.29 -39.36
C LYS A 148 4.84 -16.77 -37.95
N VAL A 149 4.48 -17.56 -36.93
CA VAL A 149 4.69 -17.14 -35.53
C VAL A 149 6.17 -16.94 -35.23
N ILE A 150 7.05 -17.79 -35.78
CA ILE A 150 8.50 -17.67 -35.58
C ILE A 150 9.07 -16.33 -36.07
N GLU A 151 8.47 -15.70 -37.09
CA GLU A 151 8.89 -14.38 -37.57
C GLU A 151 8.55 -13.24 -36.59
N VAL A 152 7.61 -13.50 -35.68
CA VAL A 152 7.02 -12.53 -34.76
C VAL A 152 7.56 -12.66 -33.34
N VAL A 153 7.93 -13.87 -32.90
CA VAL A 153 8.53 -14.11 -31.57
C VAL A 153 9.69 -13.15 -31.22
N PRO A 154 10.64 -12.83 -32.13
CA PRO A 154 11.70 -11.87 -31.82
C PRO A 154 11.19 -10.47 -31.43
N LEU A 155 10.00 -10.09 -31.89
CA LEU A 155 9.40 -8.78 -31.61
C LEU A 155 8.93 -8.65 -30.16
N VAL A 156 8.60 -9.77 -29.49
CA VAL A 156 8.10 -9.81 -28.10
C VAL A 156 9.04 -9.10 -27.13
N ARG A 157 10.35 -9.17 -27.36
CA ARG A 157 11.35 -8.44 -26.57
C ARG A 157 11.05 -6.94 -26.52
N ASN A 158 10.77 -6.33 -27.67
CA ASN A 158 10.47 -4.90 -27.76
C ASN A 158 9.17 -4.55 -27.02
N TRP A 159 8.22 -5.49 -26.94
CA TRP A 159 6.91 -5.28 -26.31
C TRP A 159 6.97 -5.39 -24.78
N LEU A 160 7.98 -6.10 -24.26
CA LEU A 160 8.27 -6.20 -22.82
C LEU A 160 9.21 -5.09 -22.33
N GLU A 161 10.02 -4.51 -23.21
CA GLU A 161 10.91 -3.39 -22.90
C GLU A 161 10.19 -2.03 -23.05
N SER A 162 9.33 -1.69 -22.08
CA SER A 162 8.56 -0.43 -22.04
C SER A 162 9.06 0.55 -20.97
N ARG A 163 8.83 1.86 -21.17
CA ARG A 163 9.01 2.87 -20.11
C ARG A 163 7.88 2.86 -19.06
N PHE A 164 6.80 2.13 -19.32
CA PHE A 164 5.65 1.93 -18.43
C PHE A 164 5.62 0.52 -17.85
N HIS A 165 4.71 0.29 -16.90
CA HIS A 165 4.45 -1.05 -16.38
C HIS A 165 3.96 -2.00 -17.48
N THR A 166 4.54 -3.20 -17.56
CA THR A 166 4.31 -4.18 -18.63
C THR A 166 3.33 -5.28 -18.26
N THR A 167 2.63 -5.14 -17.13
CA THR A 167 1.76 -6.16 -16.54
C THR A 167 0.70 -6.65 -17.52
N VAL A 168 0.01 -5.75 -18.23
CA VAL A 168 -1.11 -6.10 -19.12
C VAL A 168 -0.65 -6.97 -20.30
N GLN A 169 0.42 -6.61 -20.98
CA GLN A 169 0.95 -7.40 -22.09
C GLN A 169 1.68 -8.66 -21.63
N SER A 170 2.29 -8.65 -20.45
CA SER A 170 3.01 -9.81 -19.90
C SER A 170 2.08 -11.01 -19.71
N TYR A 171 0.87 -10.82 -19.15
CA TYR A 171 -0.07 -11.93 -18.95
C TYR A 171 -0.51 -12.59 -20.27
N GLU A 172 -0.58 -11.86 -21.39
CA GLU A 172 -0.94 -12.46 -22.68
C GLU A 172 0.19 -13.35 -23.26
N VAL A 173 1.45 -13.16 -22.84
CA VAL A 173 2.59 -13.97 -23.33
C VAL A 173 2.45 -15.44 -22.92
N SER A 174 1.82 -15.73 -21.78
CA SER A 174 1.59 -17.12 -21.34
C SER A 174 0.77 -17.91 -22.35
N SER A 175 -0.25 -17.27 -22.95
CA SER A 175 -1.08 -17.88 -23.98
C SER A 175 -0.28 -18.20 -25.25
N LEU A 176 0.67 -17.33 -25.63
CA LEU A 176 1.56 -17.56 -26.77
C LEU A 176 2.51 -18.73 -26.51
N LEU A 177 3.13 -18.80 -25.33
CA LEU A 177 3.98 -19.93 -24.97
C LEU A 177 3.20 -21.25 -24.94
N THR A 178 2.01 -21.25 -24.35
CA THR A 178 1.12 -22.43 -24.32
C THR A 178 0.81 -22.93 -25.74
N TYR A 179 0.46 -22.01 -26.64
CA TYR A 179 0.19 -22.32 -28.04
C TYR A 179 1.41 -22.95 -28.74
N LEU A 180 2.58 -22.35 -28.59
CA LEU A 180 3.82 -22.83 -29.21
C LEU A 180 4.23 -24.23 -28.69
N LEU A 181 4.10 -24.47 -27.39
CA LEU A 181 4.39 -25.76 -26.77
C LEU A 181 3.43 -26.85 -27.26
N LYS A 182 2.12 -26.56 -27.34
CA LYS A 182 1.10 -27.52 -27.83
C LYS A 182 1.29 -27.89 -29.30
N ASN A 183 1.79 -26.98 -30.11
CA ASN A 183 2.05 -27.22 -31.54
C ASN A 183 3.46 -27.77 -31.81
N ASN A 184 4.30 -27.99 -30.79
CA ASN A 184 5.69 -28.47 -30.93
C ASN A 184 6.60 -27.54 -31.75
N GLU A 185 6.38 -26.22 -31.70
CA GLU A 185 7.17 -25.23 -32.45
C GLU A 185 8.54 -24.95 -31.82
N ARG A 186 9.49 -25.87 -32.01
CA ARG A 186 10.77 -25.90 -31.26
C ARG A 186 11.52 -24.57 -31.24
N GLU A 187 11.81 -24.00 -32.40
CA GLU A 187 12.64 -22.79 -32.49
C GLU A 187 11.94 -21.58 -31.85
N ALA A 188 10.65 -21.42 -32.09
CA ALA A 188 9.83 -20.36 -31.52
C ALA A 188 9.68 -20.49 -29.99
N VAL A 189 9.49 -21.71 -29.46
CA VAL A 189 9.46 -21.98 -28.01
C VAL A 189 10.78 -21.55 -27.36
N LEU A 190 11.90 -22.04 -27.90
CA LEU A 190 13.22 -21.77 -27.33
C LEU A 190 13.54 -20.27 -27.34
N GLN A 191 13.21 -19.58 -28.44
CA GLN A 191 13.42 -18.14 -28.53
C GLN A 191 12.51 -17.35 -27.57
N LEU A 192 11.24 -17.74 -27.42
CA LEU A 192 10.33 -17.07 -26.49
C LEU A 192 10.78 -17.27 -25.04
N ILE A 193 11.18 -18.48 -24.66
CA ILE A 193 11.77 -18.77 -23.34
C ILE A 193 13.01 -17.91 -23.09
N GLU A 194 13.92 -17.79 -24.07
CA GLU A 194 15.11 -16.95 -23.95
C GLU A 194 14.73 -15.48 -23.68
N ILE A 195 13.67 -14.97 -24.31
CA ILE A 195 13.17 -13.61 -24.09
C ILE A 195 12.52 -13.47 -22.71
N VAL A 196 11.51 -14.27 -22.38
CA VAL A 196 10.69 -14.05 -21.16
C VAL A 196 11.46 -14.31 -19.87
N THR A 197 12.49 -15.15 -19.91
CA THR A 197 13.38 -15.41 -18.76
C THR A 197 14.59 -14.47 -18.72
N ASP A 198 14.71 -13.55 -19.66
CA ASP A 198 15.83 -12.62 -19.71
C ASP A 198 15.77 -11.57 -18.59
N VAL A 199 16.94 -11.03 -18.27
CA VAL A 199 17.15 -10.08 -17.18
C VAL A 199 17.88 -8.82 -17.64
N LYS A 200 17.57 -7.71 -16.97
CA LYS A 200 18.25 -6.42 -17.08
C LYS A 200 18.79 -5.98 -15.71
N GLY A 201 19.83 -5.16 -15.73
CA GLY A 201 20.39 -4.56 -14.51
C GLY A 201 19.72 -3.23 -14.20
N GLU A 202 19.25 -3.07 -12.97
CA GLU A 202 18.76 -1.80 -12.44
C GLU A 202 19.46 -1.46 -11.12
N ARG A 203 19.62 -0.18 -10.82
CA ARG A 203 20.19 0.26 -9.54
C ARG A 203 19.09 0.39 -8.50
N GLU A 204 19.27 -0.26 -7.36
CA GLU A 204 18.37 -0.14 -6.20
C GLU A 204 19.16 0.26 -4.95
N LYS A 205 18.51 0.94 -4.00
CA LYS A 205 19.10 1.22 -2.69
C LYS A 205 19.22 -0.08 -1.89
N GLY A 206 20.45 -0.47 -1.57
CA GLY A 206 20.74 -1.59 -0.68
C GLY A 206 20.60 -1.22 0.80
N LEU A 207 20.87 -2.20 1.68
CA LEU A 207 20.80 -2.10 3.15
C LEU A 207 21.65 -0.97 3.78
N LEU A 208 22.65 -0.46 3.05
CA LEU A 208 23.57 0.61 3.48
C LEU A 208 23.33 1.93 2.73
N ASP A 209 22.13 2.13 2.17
CA ASP A 209 21.77 3.29 1.33
C ASP A 209 22.67 3.51 0.10
N ARG A 210 23.45 2.49 -0.29
CA ARG A 210 24.25 2.49 -1.51
C ARG A 210 23.44 1.91 -2.66
N GLU A 211 23.51 2.54 -3.83
CA GLU A 211 22.98 1.96 -5.06
C GLU A 211 23.79 0.72 -5.45
N VAL A 212 23.13 -0.43 -5.51
CA VAL A 212 23.72 -1.69 -5.96
C VAL A 212 22.99 -2.17 -7.22
N PRO A 213 23.71 -2.74 -8.21
CA PRO A 213 23.07 -3.34 -9.36
C PRO A 213 22.30 -4.59 -8.92
N LYS A 214 21.06 -4.70 -9.40
CA LYS A 214 20.18 -5.84 -9.15
C LYS A 214 19.61 -6.36 -10.46
N ALA A 215 19.58 -7.67 -10.60
CA ALA A 215 18.97 -8.30 -11.77
C ALA A 215 17.45 -8.24 -11.63
N LYS A 216 16.78 -7.70 -12.65
CA LYS A 216 15.33 -7.71 -12.79
C LYS A 216 14.92 -8.42 -14.06
N SER A 217 13.81 -9.14 -14.00
CA SER A 217 13.16 -9.70 -15.18
C SER A 217 12.77 -8.58 -16.15
N ILE A 218 12.87 -8.84 -17.46
CA ILE A 218 12.32 -7.92 -18.48
C ILE A 218 10.78 -7.99 -18.52
N MET A 219 10.22 -9.11 -18.07
CA MET A 219 8.79 -9.34 -17.89
C MET A 219 8.39 -9.02 -16.44
N ASP A 220 7.13 -8.64 -16.22
CA ASP A 220 6.60 -8.56 -14.85
C ASP A 220 6.84 -9.88 -14.08
N ILE A 221 7.33 -9.79 -12.84
CA ILE A 221 7.79 -10.96 -12.09
C ILE A 221 6.64 -11.90 -11.69
N HIS A 222 5.45 -11.35 -11.43
CA HIS A 222 4.27 -12.15 -11.12
C HIS A 222 3.76 -12.86 -12.36
N ALA A 223 3.72 -12.15 -13.50
CA ALA A 223 3.35 -12.73 -14.78
C ALA A 223 4.37 -13.80 -15.24
N LEU A 224 5.66 -13.63 -14.99
CA LEU A 224 6.69 -14.65 -15.28
C LEU A 224 6.47 -15.91 -14.43
N LYS A 225 6.18 -15.74 -13.12
CA LYS A 225 5.87 -16.87 -12.24
C LYS A 225 4.64 -17.64 -12.75
N GLU A 226 3.56 -16.95 -13.06
CA GLU A 226 2.33 -17.58 -13.55
C GLU A 226 2.57 -18.27 -14.91
N LEU A 227 3.28 -17.63 -15.84
CA LEU A 227 3.69 -18.24 -17.11
C LEU A 227 4.46 -19.54 -16.89
N ILE A 228 5.40 -19.57 -15.95
CA ILE A 228 6.16 -20.79 -15.60
C ILE A 228 5.20 -21.85 -15.04
N ASP A 229 4.38 -21.50 -14.04
CA ASP A 229 3.49 -22.43 -13.34
C ASP A 229 2.47 -23.07 -14.30
N GLU A 230 1.84 -22.28 -15.17
CA GLU A 230 0.84 -22.73 -16.15
C GLU A 230 1.43 -23.65 -17.22
N ASN A 231 2.68 -23.40 -17.64
CA ASN A 231 3.32 -24.11 -18.75
C ASN A 231 4.30 -25.21 -18.32
N LEU A 232 4.55 -25.36 -17.01
CA LEU A 232 5.58 -26.26 -16.48
C LEU A 232 5.39 -27.72 -16.94
N GLY A 233 4.15 -28.21 -16.94
CA GLY A 233 3.83 -29.55 -17.42
C GLY A 233 4.24 -29.77 -18.87
N LEU A 234 3.87 -28.83 -19.75
CA LEU A 234 4.19 -28.88 -21.18
C LEU A 234 5.71 -28.75 -21.42
N MET A 235 6.39 -27.86 -20.71
CA MET A 235 7.85 -27.70 -20.81
C MET A 235 8.62 -28.96 -20.40
N LYS A 236 8.10 -29.72 -19.41
CA LYS A 236 8.64 -31.03 -18.98
C LYS A 236 8.43 -32.15 -20.02
N GLU A 237 7.52 -31.97 -20.98
CA GLU A 237 7.18 -32.97 -21.99
C GLU A 237 7.86 -32.75 -23.34
N THR A 238 8.13 -31.50 -23.73
CA THR A 238 8.66 -31.16 -25.06
C THR A 238 10.19 -31.04 -25.10
N TYR A 239 10.75 -29.89 -24.72
CA TYR A 239 12.18 -29.56 -24.91
C TYR A 239 12.91 -29.26 -23.59
N PRO A 240 12.81 -30.12 -22.56
CA PRO A 240 13.26 -29.79 -21.21
C PRO A 240 14.78 -29.52 -21.12
N LEU A 241 15.60 -30.17 -21.95
CA LEU A 241 17.06 -29.97 -21.94
C LEU A 241 17.46 -28.61 -22.51
N GLU A 242 16.95 -28.26 -23.69
CA GLU A 242 17.24 -26.99 -24.33
C GLU A 242 16.67 -25.81 -23.55
N ILE A 243 15.43 -25.94 -23.03
CA ILE A 243 14.83 -24.95 -22.13
C ILE A 243 15.72 -24.79 -20.88
N GLY A 244 16.12 -25.89 -20.23
CA GLY A 244 16.99 -25.85 -19.05
C GLY A 244 18.32 -25.13 -19.30
N LYS A 245 18.94 -25.33 -20.46
CA LYS A 245 20.18 -24.63 -20.87
C LYS A 245 19.97 -23.14 -21.08
N ILE A 246 18.87 -22.73 -21.72
CA ILE A 246 18.54 -21.31 -21.93
C ILE A 246 18.29 -20.61 -20.59
N VAL A 247 17.48 -21.22 -19.72
CA VAL A 247 17.18 -20.69 -18.39
C VAL A 247 18.45 -20.60 -17.54
N SER A 248 19.35 -21.58 -17.65
CA SER A 248 20.67 -21.57 -17.00
C SER A 248 21.55 -20.40 -17.47
N LYS A 249 21.59 -20.12 -18.78
CA LYS A 249 22.30 -18.96 -19.35
C LYS A 249 21.74 -17.63 -18.80
N ASN A 250 20.43 -17.50 -18.68
CA ASN A 250 19.79 -16.29 -18.14
C ASN A 250 19.97 -16.15 -16.63
N LEU A 251 20.00 -17.25 -15.87
CA LEU A 251 20.40 -17.25 -14.47
C LEU A 251 21.85 -16.81 -14.29
N GLU A 252 22.76 -17.30 -15.14
CA GLU A 252 24.17 -16.88 -15.14
C GLU A 252 24.30 -15.37 -15.42
N LYS A 253 23.54 -14.86 -16.39
CA LYS A 253 23.44 -13.42 -16.67
C LYS A 253 22.95 -12.64 -15.45
N ALA A 254 21.93 -13.12 -14.75
CA ALA A 254 21.40 -12.48 -13.55
C ALA A 254 22.45 -12.41 -12.43
N ILE A 255 23.21 -13.48 -12.22
CA ILE A 255 24.30 -13.51 -11.24
C ILE A 255 25.39 -12.49 -11.60
N LYS A 256 25.81 -12.45 -12.86
CA LYS A 256 26.84 -11.51 -13.34
C LYS A 256 26.45 -10.04 -13.20
N ILE A 257 25.16 -9.71 -13.23
CA ILE A 257 24.67 -8.33 -12.99
C ILE A 257 24.91 -7.93 -11.53
N GLU A 258 24.74 -8.85 -10.58
CA GLU A 258 24.76 -8.55 -9.14
C GLU A 258 26.12 -8.76 -8.49
N VAL A 259 26.96 -9.61 -9.07
CA VAL A 259 28.30 -9.91 -8.55
C VAL A 259 29.30 -8.88 -9.07
N LEU A 260 29.98 -8.18 -8.14
CA LEU A 260 31.11 -7.30 -8.48
C LEU A 260 32.28 -8.14 -9.02
N GLU A 261 32.97 -7.66 -10.06
CA GLU A 261 34.04 -8.38 -10.81
C GLU A 261 35.15 -9.03 -9.95
N SER A 262 35.32 -8.59 -8.70
CA SER A 262 36.34 -9.10 -7.77
C SER A 262 35.95 -10.35 -6.99
N ASN A 263 34.69 -10.81 -7.02
CA ASN A 263 34.19 -11.87 -6.15
C ASN A 263 33.69 -13.08 -6.96
N LYS A 264 34.27 -14.27 -6.74
CA LYS A 264 33.88 -15.51 -7.45
C LYS A 264 32.66 -16.22 -6.84
N SER A 265 32.10 -15.71 -5.74
CA SER A 265 30.91 -16.30 -5.09
C SER A 265 29.63 -15.62 -5.57
N ASP A 266 28.64 -16.43 -5.95
CA ASP A 266 27.28 -16.00 -6.26
C ASP A 266 26.39 -15.85 -5.00
N TYR A 267 26.95 -16.14 -3.82
CA TYR A 267 26.27 -16.13 -2.52
C TYR A 267 24.94 -16.91 -2.51
N SER A 268 24.82 -17.94 -3.35
CA SER A 268 23.55 -18.65 -3.53
C SER A 268 23.04 -19.33 -2.27
N TYR A 269 23.93 -19.76 -1.38
CA TYR A 269 23.56 -20.35 -0.09
C TYR A 269 22.85 -19.36 0.85
N ILE A 270 22.90 -18.05 0.56
CA ILE A 270 22.21 -17.01 1.32
C ILE A 270 20.82 -16.74 0.73
N TRP A 271 20.74 -16.45 -0.57
CA TRP A 271 19.46 -16.06 -1.19
C TRP A 271 18.57 -17.26 -1.56
N ARG A 272 19.18 -18.44 -1.81
CA ARG A 272 18.53 -19.75 -1.97
C ARG A 272 19.13 -20.79 -1.02
N PRO A 273 18.76 -20.84 0.28
CA PRO A 273 19.42 -21.74 1.24
C PRO A 273 19.37 -23.23 0.90
N ALA A 274 18.29 -23.72 0.26
CA ALA A 274 18.19 -25.10 -0.21
C ALA A 274 17.66 -25.18 -1.65
N ILE A 275 18.14 -26.14 -2.45
CA ILE A 275 17.59 -26.39 -3.80
C ILE A 275 16.17 -26.98 -3.71
N GLU A 276 15.95 -28.00 -2.88
CA GLU A 276 14.62 -28.55 -2.61
C GLU A 276 13.69 -27.56 -1.89
N GLU A 277 12.41 -27.90 -1.79
CA GLU A 277 11.48 -27.16 -0.95
C GLU A 277 11.89 -27.28 0.52
N HIS A 278 12.11 -26.13 1.18
CA HIS A 278 12.62 -26.06 2.54
C HIS A 278 12.14 -24.79 3.25
N SER A 279 11.99 -24.84 4.58
CA SER A 279 11.51 -23.72 5.40
C SER A 279 12.44 -22.52 5.43
N GLN A 280 13.73 -22.72 5.13
CA GLN A 280 14.74 -21.66 5.04
C GLN A 280 14.69 -20.89 3.71
N ASN A 281 13.97 -21.38 2.69
CA ASN A 281 13.85 -20.66 1.43
C ASN A 281 12.99 -19.41 1.59
N LEU A 282 13.36 -18.33 0.91
CA LEU A 282 12.63 -17.06 0.99
C LEU A 282 11.26 -17.17 0.28
N SER A 283 10.22 -16.60 0.89
CA SER A 283 8.85 -16.61 0.34
C SER A 283 8.61 -15.60 -0.78
N LEU A 284 9.50 -14.61 -0.95
CA LEU A 284 9.43 -13.62 -2.02
C LEU A 284 10.31 -14.06 -3.20
N TYR A 285 9.68 -14.46 -4.30
CA TYR A 285 10.37 -14.93 -5.49
C TYR A 285 11.01 -13.78 -6.27
N GLY A 286 12.33 -13.60 -6.13
CA GLY A 286 13.12 -12.84 -7.09
C GLY A 286 13.30 -13.60 -8.41
N VAL A 287 13.77 -12.93 -9.47
CA VAL A 287 13.96 -13.59 -10.77
C VAL A 287 14.92 -14.79 -10.68
N LYS A 288 16.04 -14.67 -9.94
CA LYS A 288 16.98 -15.79 -9.73
C LYS A 288 16.32 -17.02 -9.09
N GLU A 289 15.46 -16.80 -8.10
CA GLU A 289 14.71 -17.87 -7.43
C GLU A 289 13.81 -18.64 -8.40
N LEU A 290 13.03 -17.92 -9.22
CA LEU A 290 12.16 -18.53 -10.22
C LEU A 290 12.94 -19.36 -11.25
N LEU A 291 14.07 -18.82 -11.74
CA LEU A 291 14.92 -19.53 -12.70
C LEU A 291 15.53 -20.80 -12.09
N VAL A 292 15.97 -20.75 -10.82
CA VAL A 292 16.48 -21.94 -10.11
C VAL A 292 15.40 -23.01 -9.96
N ILE A 293 14.19 -22.61 -9.56
CA ILE A 293 13.04 -23.53 -9.42
C ILE A 293 12.74 -24.20 -10.76
N LEU A 294 12.67 -23.43 -11.85
CA LEU A 294 12.42 -23.96 -13.19
C LEU A 294 13.53 -24.94 -13.62
N ILE A 295 14.81 -24.60 -13.44
CA ILE A 295 15.93 -25.50 -13.79
C ILE A 295 15.85 -26.79 -12.98
N ARG A 296 15.65 -26.71 -11.66
CA ARG A 296 15.50 -27.88 -10.77
C ARG A 296 14.39 -28.80 -11.28
N ASP A 297 13.22 -28.24 -11.55
CA ASP A 297 12.04 -29.00 -11.96
C ASP A 297 12.22 -29.68 -13.33
N LEU A 298 12.93 -29.04 -14.26
CA LEU A 298 13.29 -29.65 -15.54
C LEU A 298 14.34 -30.75 -15.37
N LEU A 299 15.35 -30.54 -14.52
CA LEU A 299 16.39 -31.52 -14.20
C LEU A 299 15.81 -32.80 -13.61
N VAL A 300 14.82 -32.70 -12.71
CA VAL A 300 14.13 -33.89 -12.13
C VAL A 300 13.54 -34.77 -13.23
N VAL A 301 12.87 -34.18 -14.22
CA VAL A 301 12.26 -34.94 -15.32
C VAL A 301 13.31 -35.49 -16.28
N LEU A 302 14.31 -34.69 -16.63
CA LEU A 302 15.42 -35.10 -17.48
C LEU A 302 16.20 -36.29 -16.89
N ALA A 303 16.47 -36.21 -15.59
CA ALA A 303 17.18 -37.24 -14.85
C ALA A 303 16.42 -38.57 -14.84
N VAL A 304 15.08 -38.54 -14.88
CA VAL A 304 14.26 -39.75 -14.99
C VAL A 304 14.21 -40.27 -16.43
N LYS A 305 13.90 -39.41 -17.40
CA LYS A 305 13.59 -39.81 -18.79
C LYS A 305 14.82 -40.17 -19.65
N GLY A 306 15.98 -39.56 -19.43
CA GLY A 306 17.15 -39.70 -20.32
C GLY A 306 18.49 -39.76 -19.58
N ASP A 307 19.59 -39.89 -20.31
CA ASP A 307 20.94 -39.74 -19.74
C ASP A 307 21.40 -38.29 -19.92
N ILE A 308 21.62 -37.60 -18.81
CA ILE A 308 22.12 -36.22 -18.76
C ILE A 308 23.50 -36.14 -18.10
N SER A 309 24.28 -37.23 -18.11
CA SER A 309 25.58 -37.32 -17.43
C SER A 309 26.52 -36.17 -17.79
N GLU A 310 26.67 -35.86 -19.09
CA GLU A 310 27.54 -34.75 -19.53
C GLU A 310 27.06 -33.37 -19.04
N TYR A 311 25.74 -33.16 -18.98
CA TYR A 311 25.19 -31.91 -18.45
C TYR A 311 25.35 -31.82 -16.93
N LEU A 312 25.22 -32.94 -16.21
CA LEU A 312 25.50 -32.99 -14.77
C LEU A 312 26.98 -32.72 -14.47
N LYS A 313 27.90 -33.24 -15.29
CA LYS A 313 29.34 -32.93 -15.19
C LYS A 313 29.61 -31.44 -15.38
N GLU A 314 28.94 -30.81 -16.35
CA GLU A 314 29.01 -29.37 -16.58
C GLU A 314 28.54 -28.59 -15.34
N LEU A 315 27.38 -28.96 -14.78
CA LEU A 315 26.83 -28.32 -13.58
C LEU A 315 27.75 -28.47 -12.36
N LEU A 316 28.28 -29.68 -12.10
CA LEU A 316 29.17 -29.97 -10.96
C LEU A 316 30.55 -29.25 -11.04
N ASN A 317 30.96 -28.85 -12.23
CA ASN A 317 32.22 -28.13 -12.47
C ASN A 317 32.02 -26.64 -12.81
N HIS A 318 30.79 -26.15 -12.74
CA HIS A 318 30.48 -24.76 -13.06
C HIS A 318 31.09 -23.78 -12.05
N GLN A 319 31.45 -22.56 -12.50
CA GLN A 319 32.09 -21.53 -11.66
C GLN A 319 31.20 -21.01 -10.53
N PHE A 320 29.92 -20.75 -10.82
CA PHE A 320 28.93 -20.32 -9.83
C PHE A 320 28.35 -21.51 -9.06
N SER A 321 28.25 -21.35 -7.73
CA SER A 321 27.90 -22.44 -6.82
C SER A 321 26.49 -22.95 -7.03
N ILE A 322 25.52 -22.11 -7.41
CA ILE A 322 24.13 -22.52 -7.60
C ILE A 322 23.97 -23.67 -8.61
N PHE A 323 24.78 -23.69 -9.66
CA PHE A 323 24.77 -24.75 -10.66
C PHE A 323 25.38 -26.04 -10.11
N ARG A 324 26.47 -25.95 -9.33
CA ARG A 324 27.03 -27.11 -8.62
C ARG A 324 25.99 -27.70 -7.66
N ARG A 325 25.28 -26.85 -6.92
CA ARG A 325 24.20 -27.24 -5.99
C ARG A 325 23.05 -27.95 -6.72
N LEU A 326 22.59 -27.41 -7.85
CA LEU A 326 21.60 -28.05 -8.72
C LEU A 326 22.08 -29.43 -9.22
N GLY A 327 23.35 -29.55 -9.61
CA GLY A 327 23.98 -30.81 -9.98
C GLY A 327 23.98 -31.83 -8.83
N ILE A 328 24.45 -31.44 -7.63
CA ILE A 328 24.49 -32.28 -6.44
C ILE A 328 23.08 -32.73 -6.04
N HIS A 329 22.11 -31.81 -6.02
CA HIS A 329 20.72 -32.13 -5.74
C HIS A 329 20.18 -33.17 -6.74
N THR A 330 20.42 -32.97 -8.04
CA THR A 330 19.91 -33.88 -9.09
C THR A 330 20.49 -35.29 -8.98
N VAL A 331 21.81 -35.42 -8.74
CA VAL A 331 22.43 -36.74 -8.51
C VAL A 331 22.02 -37.35 -7.16
N THR A 332 21.67 -36.53 -6.16
CA THR A 332 21.13 -37.03 -4.89
C THR A 332 19.78 -37.71 -5.10
N GLU A 333 18.87 -37.09 -5.86
CA GLU A 333 17.57 -37.69 -6.17
C GLU A 333 17.67 -38.93 -7.08
N ASN A 334 18.73 -39.03 -7.89
CA ASN A 334 18.84 -40.04 -8.96
C ASN A 334 20.15 -40.86 -8.90
N LYS A 335 20.72 -41.04 -7.70
CA LYS A 335 22.07 -41.61 -7.49
C LYS A 335 22.28 -42.96 -8.17
N GLU A 336 21.27 -43.83 -8.15
CA GLU A 336 21.38 -45.17 -8.73
C GLU A 336 21.57 -45.17 -10.25
N LYS A 337 21.04 -44.16 -10.95
CA LYS A 337 21.19 -43.99 -12.39
C LYS A 337 22.52 -43.34 -12.75
N TYR A 338 22.98 -42.39 -11.95
CA TYR A 338 24.20 -41.58 -12.21
C TYR A 338 25.40 -41.99 -11.35
N LYS A 339 25.54 -43.28 -11.02
CA LYS A 339 26.64 -43.80 -10.19
C LYS A 339 28.03 -43.42 -10.71
N ASN A 340 28.22 -43.40 -12.03
CA ASN A 340 29.50 -43.05 -12.63
C ASN A 340 29.82 -41.57 -12.38
N VAL A 341 28.87 -40.66 -12.61
CA VAL A 341 29.02 -39.23 -12.31
C VAL A 341 29.31 -39.02 -10.82
N VAL A 342 28.62 -39.75 -9.94
CA VAL A 342 28.90 -39.70 -8.49
C VAL A 342 30.33 -40.14 -8.18
N ASN A 343 30.79 -41.24 -8.76
CA ASN A 343 32.10 -41.82 -8.45
C ASN A 343 33.27 -41.05 -9.07
N GLU A 344 33.08 -40.49 -10.27
CA GLU A 344 34.14 -39.85 -11.06
C GLU A 344 34.17 -38.33 -10.87
N ASP A 345 33.01 -37.69 -10.70
CA ASP A 345 32.90 -36.22 -10.72
C ASP A 345 32.51 -35.61 -9.36
N LEU A 346 31.77 -36.32 -8.50
CA LEU A 346 31.39 -35.81 -7.17
C LEU A 346 32.36 -36.27 -6.06
N ILE A 347 32.73 -37.56 -6.06
CA ILE A 347 33.53 -38.21 -4.99
C ILE A 347 34.89 -38.67 -5.54
N SER A 348 35.55 -37.88 -6.38
CA SER A 348 36.95 -38.11 -6.75
C SER A 348 37.90 -37.57 -5.68
N HIS A 349 39.17 -38.03 -5.70
CA HIS A 349 40.11 -37.82 -4.60
C HIS A 349 40.35 -36.34 -4.28
N GLU A 350 40.50 -35.48 -5.28
CA GLU A 350 40.72 -34.05 -5.07
C GLU A 350 39.40 -33.32 -4.82
N LYS A 351 38.34 -33.70 -5.54
CA LYS A 351 37.06 -32.98 -5.54
C LYS A 351 36.31 -33.08 -4.23
N ILE A 352 36.25 -34.27 -3.60
CA ILE A 352 35.47 -34.40 -2.36
C ILE A 352 36.03 -33.54 -1.23
N TYR A 353 37.35 -33.44 -1.12
CA TYR A 353 37.99 -32.60 -0.10
C TYR A 353 37.77 -31.11 -0.39
N GLU A 354 37.77 -30.70 -1.66
CA GLU A 354 37.37 -29.34 -2.07
C GLU A 354 35.93 -29.05 -1.67
N LEU A 355 34.99 -29.94 -2.00
CA LEU A 355 33.55 -29.74 -1.72
C LEU A 355 33.23 -29.74 -0.22
N LEU A 356 33.89 -30.57 0.59
CA LEU A 356 33.76 -30.52 2.06
C LEU A 356 34.16 -29.15 2.64
N ASN A 357 35.04 -28.43 1.95
CA ASN A 357 35.52 -27.10 2.32
C ASN A 357 34.81 -25.95 1.59
N ASP A 358 33.96 -26.24 0.60
CA ASP A 358 33.17 -25.21 -0.11
C ASP A 358 31.87 -24.94 0.67
N ILE A 359 31.89 -23.83 1.41
CA ILE A 359 30.74 -23.35 2.18
C ILE A 359 29.48 -23.18 1.32
N ASN A 360 29.62 -22.90 0.02
CA ASN A 360 28.49 -22.57 -0.84
C ASN A 360 27.67 -23.80 -1.24
N VAL A 361 28.23 -25.01 -1.19
CA VAL A 361 27.55 -26.27 -1.59
C VAL A 361 27.19 -27.16 -0.39
N ARG A 362 27.44 -26.66 0.83
CA ARG A 362 27.40 -27.46 2.06
C ARG A 362 26.07 -28.20 2.23
N HIS A 363 24.95 -27.50 2.08
CA HIS A 363 23.62 -28.06 2.30
C HIS A 363 23.37 -29.28 1.42
N GLU A 364 23.54 -29.12 0.10
CA GLU A 364 23.30 -30.18 -0.86
C GLU A 364 24.30 -31.34 -0.71
N LEU A 365 25.57 -31.05 -0.38
CA LEU A 365 26.57 -32.09 -0.13
C LEU A 365 26.27 -32.87 1.16
N PHE A 366 25.90 -32.18 2.24
CA PHE A 366 25.53 -32.81 3.50
C PHE A 366 24.32 -33.72 3.33
N ARG A 367 23.31 -33.25 2.59
CA ARG A 367 22.13 -34.04 2.24
C ARG A 367 22.50 -35.28 1.43
N PHE A 368 23.36 -35.13 0.41
CA PHE A 368 23.87 -36.26 -0.37
C PHE A 368 24.52 -37.33 0.53
N LEU A 369 25.44 -36.92 1.40
CA LEU A 369 26.15 -37.82 2.31
C LEU A 369 25.17 -38.49 3.29
N SER A 370 24.26 -37.72 3.88
CA SER A 370 23.27 -38.22 4.84
C SER A 370 22.36 -39.29 4.26
N ILE A 371 22.00 -39.16 2.99
CA ILE A 371 21.12 -40.12 2.31
C ILE A 371 21.93 -41.33 1.80
N HIS A 372 23.05 -41.08 1.11
CA HIS A 372 23.68 -42.11 0.25
C HIS A 372 24.96 -42.73 0.80
N PHE A 373 25.58 -42.16 1.85
CA PHE A 373 26.89 -42.62 2.35
C PHE A 373 26.92 -44.13 2.62
N GLY A 374 25.89 -44.67 3.28
CA GLY A 374 25.79 -46.10 3.59
C GLY A 374 25.85 -47.03 2.37
N SER A 375 25.36 -46.56 1.21
CA SER A 375 25.32 -47.30 -0.05
C SER A 375 26.56 -47.14 -0.94
N LEU A 376 27.55 -46.34 -0.52
CA LEU A 376 28.80 -46.14 -1.25
C LEU A 376 29.75 -47.33 -1.06
N SER A 377 30.67 -47.51 -2.01
CA SER A 377 31.73 -48.52 -1.88
C SER A 377 32.68 -48.18 -0.72
N PRO A 378 33.32 -49.18 -0.10
CA PRO A 378 34.24 -48.96 1.02
C PRO A 378 35.35 -47.94 0.71
N ASP A 379 35.92 -47.98 -0.50
CA ASP A 379 36.96 -47.03 -0.93
C ASP A 379 36.45 -45.58 -0.94
N LYS A 380 35.20 -45.36 -1.36
CA LYS A 380 34.59 -44.02 -1.38
C LYS A 380 34.21 -43.55 0.02
N LYS A 381 33.69 -44.45 0.87
CA LYS A 381 33.44 -44.15 2.30
C LYS A 381 34.74 -43.72 3.00
N GLN A 382 35.83 -44.45 2.77
CA GLN A 382 37.13 -44.12 3.33
C GLN A 382 37.67 -42.79 2.79
N LEU A 383 37.48 -42.51 1.50
CA LEU A 383 37.91 -41.25 0.89
C LEU A 383 37.24 -40.02 1.52
N ILE A 384 35.92 -40.09 1.74
CA ILE A 384 35.15 -39.04 2.42
C ILE A 384 35.64 -38.87 3.86
N LEU A 385 35.82 -39.98 4.59
CA LEU A 385 36.30 -39.96 5.98
C LEU A 385 37.69 -39.33 6.10
N ASN A 386 38.61 -39.67 5.19
CA ASN A 386 39.95 -39.07 5.13
C ASN A 386 39.88 -37.55 4.91
N GLY A 387 38.95 -37.09 4.07
CA GLY A 387 38.72 -35.66 3.84
C GLY A 387 38.25 -34.94 5.10
N ILE A 388 37.32 -35.54 5.85
CA ILE A 388 36.85 -35.00 7.14
C ILE A 388 37.98 -35.02 8.18
N GLU A 389 38.75 -36.11 8.27
CA GLU A 389 39.84 -36.23 9.24
C GLU A 389 40.95 -35.19 9.00
N LYS A 390 41.22 -34.84 7.73
CA LYS A 390 42.17 -33.81 7.34
C LYS A 390 41.78 -32.40 7.86
N GLY A 391 40.48 -32.13 8.06
CA GLY A 391 39.99 -30.89 8.65
C GLY A 391 39.80 -29.74 7.64
N PRO A 392 39.41 -28.54 8.12
CA PRO A 392 39.12 -27.41 7.26
C PRO A 392 40.38 -26.78 6.66
N THR A 393 40.29 -26.27 5.42
CA THR A 393 41.38 -25.57 4.72
C THR A 393 41.61 -24.15 5.23
N PHE A 394 40.61 -23.55 5.87
CA PHE A 394 40.67 -22.22 6.44
C PHE A 394 40.26 -22.25 7.91
N ILE A 395 41.11 -21.68 8.75
CA ILE A 395 40.84 -21.41 10.16
C ILE A 395 41.28 -19.97 10.40
N ARG A 396 40.49 -19.20 11.15
CA ARG A 396 40.82 -17.80 11.42
C ARG A 396 42.13 -17.68 12.20
N ASP A 397 42.99 -16.77 11.76
CA ASP A 397 44.34 -16.61 12.33
C ASP A 397 44.32 -16.03 13.75
N ASP A 398 43.29 -15.24 14.09
CA ASP A 398 43.14 -14.53 15.37
C ASP A 398 42.74 -15.43 16.55
N LEU A 399 42.48 -16.72 16.30
CA LEU A 399 42.15 -17.71 17.32
C LEU A 399 43.40 -18.26 18.05
N THR A 400 43.27 -18.55 19.34
CA THR A 400 44.29 -19.28 20.12
C THR A 400 44.42 -20.74 19.64
N ALA A 401 45.50 -21.42 20.03
CA ALA A 401 45.72 -22.82 19.64
C ALA A 401 44.56 -23.74 20.09
N GLU A 402 44.03 -23.54 21.29
CA GLU A 402 42.89 -24.29 21.83
C GLU A 402 41.60 -24.00 21.05
N GLU A 403 41.33 -22.73 20.71
CA GLU A 403 40.16 -22.34 19.90
C GLU A 403 40.25 -22.87 18.46
N LYS A 404 41.46 -22.91 17.88
CA LYS A 404 41.70 -23.51 16.55
C LYS A 404 41.44 -25.01 16.57
N GLU A 405 41.91 -25.73 17.60
CA GLU A 405 41.61 -27.15 17.78
C GLU A 405 40.10 -27.38 17.96
N GLN A 406 39.45 -26.59 18.82
CA GLN A 406 38.00 -26.70 19.05
C GLN A 406 37.20 -26.44 17.78
N SER A 407 37.50 -25.36 17.04
CA SER A 407 36.83 -25.03 15.77
C SER A 407 37.00 -26.15 14.73
N THR A 408 38.21 -26.71 14.63
CA THR A 408 38.48 -27.87 13.74
C THR A 408 37.66 -29.08 14.15
N ASN A 409 37.58 -29.40 15.44
CA ASN A 409 36.82 -30.54 15.93
C ASN A 409 35.30 -30.33 15.75
N VAL A 410 34.78 -29.11 15.92
CA VAL A 410 33.38 -28.78 15.63
C VAL A 410 33.08 -28.96 14.15
N TRP A 411 33.92 -28.43 13.24
CA TRP A 411 33.76 -28.63 11.80
C TRP A 411 33.76 -30.13 11.41
N LYS A 412 34.63 -30.93 12.04
CA LYS A 412 34.66 -32.39 11.85
C LYS A 412 33.37 -33.04 12.33
N GLN A 413 32.93 -32.67 13.53
CA GLN A 413 31.70 -33.20 14.12
C GLN A 413 30.50 -32.92 13.22
N GLU A 414 30.38 -31.69 12.71
CA GLU A 414 29.28 -31.30 11.83
C GLU A 414 29.14 -32.25 10.64
N TRP A 415 30.22 -32.55 9.90
CA TRP A 415 30.16 -33.51 8.79
C TRP A 415 29.89 -34.95 9.24
N LEU A 416 30.45 -35.35 10.39
CA LEU A 416 30.25 -36.69 10.95
C LEU A 416 28.79 -36.93 11.36
N GLU A 417 28.05 -35.89 11.76
CA GLU A 417 26.60 -36.00 12.02
C GLU A 417 25.82 -36.57 10.83
N GLY A 418 26.26 -36.29 9.60
CA GLY A 418 25.61 -36.81 8.38
C GLY A 418 25.95 -38.27 8.06
N ILE A 419 27.12 -38.75 8.49
CA ILE A 419 27.62 -40.09 8.08
C ILE A 419 27.69 -41.11 9.22
N LYS A 420 27.43 -40.71 10.47
CA LYS A 420 27.30 -41.64 11.60
C LYS A 420 26.08 -42.55 11.42
N ASP A 421 26.16 -43.74 11.99
CA ASP A 421 25.11 -44.76 11.95
C ASP A 421 24.77 -45.23 10.51
N LYS A 422 25.71 -45.07 9.56
CA LYS A 422 25.56 -45.47 8.15
C LYS A 422 26.38 -46.72 7.79
N GLU A 423 26.48 -47.65 8.74
CA GLU A 423 27.12 -48.96 8.58
C GLU A 423 28.61 -48.85 8.14
N PHE A 424 29.35 -47.93 8.75
CA PHE A 424 30.79 -47.77 8.52
C PHE A 424 31.51 -47.43 9.83
N LYS A 425 31.95 -48.48 10.54
CA LYS A 425 32.56 -48.38 11.87
C LYS A 425 33.63 -47.28 12.02
N PRO A 426 34.54 -47.06 11.04
CA PRO A 426 35.53 -45.98 11.17
C PRO A 426 34.93 -44.58 11.34
N ALA A 427 33.78 -44.30 10.73
CA ALA A 427 33.09 -43.02 10.90
C ALA A 427 32.44 -42.90 12.30
N ASP A 428 31.82 -43.97 12.79
CA ASP A 428 31.18 -43.99 14.12
C ASP A 428 32.21 -43.83 15.24
N GLU A 429 33.37 -44.48 15.11
CA GLU A 429 34.49 -44.36 16.05
C GLU A 429 35.08 -42.93 16.04
N LEU A 430 35.24 -42.33 14.86
CA LEU A 430 35.72 -40.95 14.75
C LEU A 430 34.71 -39.96 15.33
N TYR A 431 33.40 -40.15 15.08
CA TYR A 431 32.35 -39.34 15.66
C TYR A 431 32.38 -39.37 17.18
N ALA A 432 32.38 -40.56 17.80
CA ALA A 432 32.40 -40.70 19.26
C ALA A 432 33.63 -40.03 19.89
N LYS A 433 34.80 -40.15 19.24
CA LYS A 433 36.04 -39.50 19.69
C LYS A 433 35.96 -37.97 19.60
N ILE A 434 35.39 -37.43 18.52
CA ILE A 434 35.30 -35.99 18.30
C ILE A 434 34.21 -35.37 19.18
N SER A 435 33.03 -35.99 19.30
CA SER A 435 31.92 -35.47 20.12
C SER A 435 32.26 -35.39 21.60
N GLU A 436 33.05 -36.33 22.13
CA GLU A 436 33.53 -36.29 23.51
C GLU A 436 34.51 -35.14 23.74
N LYS A 437 35.31 -34.79 22.72
CA LYS A 437 36.22 -33.64 22.78
C LYS A 437 35.49 -32.31 22.72
N THR A 438 34.54 -32.17 21.80
CA THR A 438 33.85 -30.89 21.57
C THR A 438 32.84 -30.58 22.67
N LYS A 439 32.11 -31.59 23.15
CA LYS A 439 30.96 -31.46 24.08
C LYS A 439 29.87 -30.48 23.59
N VAL A 440 29.78 -30.31 22.28
CA VAL A 440 28.79 -29.44 21.62
C VAL A 440 27.71 -30.32 20.99
N ARG A 441 26.44 -29.93 21.18
CA ARG A 441 25.33 -30.45 20.38
C ARG A 441 25.23 -29.64 19.09
N ILE A 442 25.36 -30.29 17.95
CA ILE A 442 25.23 -29.64 16.64
C ILE A 442 23.76 -29.67 16.23
N GLU A 443 23.20 -28.50 15.96
CA GLU A 443 21.85 -28.30 15.42
C GLU A 443 21.99 -27.75 13.99
N HIS A 444 21.23 -28.29 13.03
CA HIS A 444 21.29 -27.92 11.61
C HIS A 444 22.70 -27.95 10.98
N PRO A 445 23.43 -29.10 11.06
CA PRO A 445 24.78 -29.23 10.51
C PRO A 445 24.87 -28.98 8.98
N ASP A 446 23.76 -29.06 8.27
CA ASP A 446 23.61 -28.85 6.83
C ASP A 446 23.67 -27.38 6.41
N PHE A 447 23.30 -26.44 7.29
CA PHE A 447 23.28 -25.01 6.99
C PHE A 447 24.45 -24.25 7.63
N THR A 448 24.97 -23.24 6.92
CA THR A 448 26.03 -22.35 7.42
C THR A 448 25.48 -21.21 8.26
N ALA A 449 24.22 -20.88 8.05
CA ALA A 449 23.41 -20.03 8.90
C ALA A 449 21.98 -20.57 8.81
N TYR A 450 21.34 -20.78 9.97
CA TYR A 450 19.96 -21.21 10.06
C TYR A 450 19.14 -20.13 10.75
N MET A 451 18.13 -19.61 10.07
CA MET A 451 17.25 -18.57 10.59
C MET A 451 16.06 -19.21 11.31
N GLU A 452 15.97 -18.95 12.61
CA GLU A 452 14.74 -19.17 13.37
C GLU A 452 14.09 -17.83 13.68
N LEU A 453 12.79 -17.73 13.43
CA LEU A 453 12.03 -16.56 13.84
C LEU A 453 11.86 -16.59 15.37
N PHE A 454 12.73 -15.87 16.07
CA PHE A 454 12.59 -15.68 17.50
C PHE A 454 11.77 -14.43 17.79
N THR A 455 10.61 -14.59 18.43
CA THR A 455 9.76 -13.48 18.87
C THR A 455 9.69 -13.45 20.40
N GLY A 456 9.99 -12.29 20.99
CA GLY A 456 9.86 -12.05 22.43
C GLY A 456 11.20 -11.89 23.15
N SER A 457 11.18 -11.94 24.48
CA SER A 457 12.36 -11.95 25.33
C SER A 457 12.37 -13.22 26.19
N VAL A 458 13.55 -13.79 26.44
CA VAL A 458 13.66 -14.94 27.36
C VAL A 458 13.68 -14.45 28.80
N SER A 459 12.83 -15.01 29.64
CA SER A 459 12.85 -14.79 31.09
C SER A 459 13.68 -15.88 31.80
N PRO A 460 14.43 -15.57 32.88
CA PRO A 460 15.05 -16.58 33.72
C PRO A 460 14.02 -17.43 34.50
N TYR A 461 12.79 -16.91 34.67
CA TYR A 461 11.72 -17.57 35.42
C TYR A 461 10.38 -17.41 34.70
N THR A 462 9.56 -18.45 34.71
CA THR A 462 8.18 -18.39 34.20
C THR A 462 7.27 -17.63 35.16
N ALA A 463 6.13 -17.15 34.66
CA ALA A 463 5.11 -16.53 35.50
C ALA A 463 4.62 -17.47 36.62
N ASP A 464 4.46 -18.77 36.32
CA ASP A 464 4.04 -19.76 37.32
C ASP A 464 5.09 -20.00 38.42
N GLN A 465 6.38 -19.95 38.08
CA GLN A 465 7.44 -20.00 39.09
C GLN A 465 7.40 -18.78 40.01
N LEU A 466 7.18 -17.57 39.47
CA LEU A 466 6.98 -16.37 40.29
C LEU A 466 5.74 -16.50 41.18
N LEU A 467 4.66 -17.09 40.68
CA LEU A 467 3.45 -17.38 41.46
C LEU A 467 3.66 -18.48 42.51
N GLY A 468 4.72 -19.27 42.45
CA GLY A 468 5.09 -20.22 43.49
C GLY A 468 5.82 -19.61 44.69
N TRP A 469 6.35 -18.39 44.58
CA TRP A 469 7.17 -17.75 45.61
C TRP A 469 6.40 -16.71 46.44
N ASP A 470 6.89 -16.40 47.65
CA ASP A 470 6.40 -15.25 48.40
C ASP A 470 6.99 -13.92 47.87
N ALA A 471 6.41 -12.79 48.31
CA ALA A 471 6.82 -11.47 47.84
C ALA A 471 8.28 -11.13 48.14
N LYS A 472 8.81 -11.63 49.26
CA LYS A 472 10.21 -11.37 49.66
C LYS A 472 11.18 -12.09 48.74
N GLU A 473 10.87 -13.33 48.38
CA GLU A 473 11.68 -14.11 47.45
C GLU A 473 11.59 -13.56 46.02
N ILE A 474 10.41 -13.13 45.57
CA ILE A 474 10.25 -12.46 44.26
C ILE A 474 11.12 -11.19 44.23
N THR A 475 10.96 -10.30 45.20
CA THR A 475 11.69 -9.01 45.22
C THR A 475 13.21 -9.21 45.33
N ARG A 476 13.67 -10.22 46.09
CA ARG A 476 15.08 -10.61 46.16
C ARG A 476 15.61 -11.00 44.78
N ARG A 477 14.89 -11.86 44.05
CA ARG A 477 15.29 -12.30 42.69
C ARG A 477 15.28 -11.18 41.67
N LEU A 478 14.30 -10.28 41.73
CA LEU A 478 14.23 -9.10 40.86
C LEU A 478 15.46 -8.18 41.07
N ARG A 479 15.91 -8.00 42.33
CA ARG A 479 17.08 -7.17 42.66
C ARG A 479 18.40 -7.83 42.29
N GLU A 480 18.54 -9.13 42.51
CA GLU A 480 19.79 -9.86 42.29
C GLU A 480 20.03 -10.25 40.83
N PHE A 481 18.99 -10.26 39.98
CA PHE A 481 19.13 -10.70 38.59
C PHE A 481 20.07 -9.78 37.79
N LYS A 482 21.19 -10.35 37.34
CA LYS A 482 22.14 -9.73 36.43
C LYS A 482 22.11 -10.46 35.10
N GLN A 483 21.74 -9.74 34.04
CA GLN A 483 21.82 -10.25 32.67
C GLN A 483 23.27 -10.60 32.34
N LYS A 484 23.49 -11.83 31.86
CA LYS A 484 24.81 -12.34 31.45
C LYS A 484 24.82 -12.48 29.93
N GLY A 485 25.44 -11.53 29.24
CA GLY A 485 25.63 -11.56 27.79
C GLY A 485 24.52 -10.88 26.97
N GLU A 486 24.79 -10.80 25.66
CA GLU A 486 23.92 -10.22 24.63
C GLU A 486 23.57 -11.33 23.63
N GLY A 487 22.36 -11.90 23.75
CA GLY A 487 21.88 -12.91 22.80
C GLY A 487 20.36 -13.05 22.85
N PHE A 488 19.72 -13.27 21.70
CA PHE A 488 18.26 -13.32 21.58
C PHE A 488 17.60 -14.40 22.46
N LYS A 489 18.26 -15.56 22.64
CA LYS A 489 17.79 -16.66 23.51
C LYS A 489 18.31 -16.58 24.96
N THR A 490 18.98 -15.50 25.36
CA THR A 490 19.51 -15.35 26.72
C THR A 490 18.49 -14.69 27.64
N PRO A 491 18.33 -15.17 28.90
CA PRO A 491 17.50 -14.50 29.88
C PRO A 491 17.87 -13.02 30.03
N SER A 492 16.90 -12.13 29.80
CA SER A 492 17.10 -10.68 29.82
C SER A 492 16.29 -10.01 30.91
N LYS A 493 16.66 -8.77 31.28
CA LYS A 493 15.87 -7.97 32.23
C LYS A 493 14.45 -7.75 31.71
N ARG A 494 14.31 -7.53 30.40
CA ARG A 494 13.02 -7.40 29.72
C ARG A 494 12.19 -8.68 29.84
N GLY A 495 12.78 -9.85 29.59
CA GLY A 495 12.07 -11.12 29.74
C GLY A 495 11.58 -11.37 31.18
N LEU A 496 12.41 -11.07 32.19
CA LEU A 496 11.98 -11.15 33.58
C LEU A 496 10.85 -10.16 33.91
N ALA A 497 10.90 -8.94 33.37
CA ALA A 497 9.87 -7.94 33.56
C ALA A 497 8.54 -8.36 32.90
N GLU A 498 8.59 -8.93 31.69
CA GLU A 498 7.43 -9.52 31.00
C GLU A 498 6.83 -10.70 31.78
N ALA A 499 7.67 -11.58 32.34
CA ALA A 499 7.20 -12.68 33.19
C ALA A 499 6.54 -12.19 34.48
N LEU A 500 7.07 -11.12 35.09
CA LEU A 500 6.47 -10.46 36.25
C LEU A 500 5.11 -9.86 35.90
N ARG A 501 5.01 -9.09 34.81
CA ARG A 501 3.72 -8.56 34.31
C ARG A 501 2.69 -9.68 34.15
N ASN A 502 3.09 -10.79 33.52
CA ASN A 502 2.21 -11.93 33.28
C ASN A 502 1.76 -12.60 34.60
N ALA A 503 2.66 -12.72 35.60
CA ALA A 503 2.31 -13.23 36.92
C ALA A 503 1.29 -12.33 37.63
N VAL A 504 1.51 -11.01 37.62
CA VAL A 504 0.58 -10.04 38.22
C VAL A 504 -0.77 -10.06 37.50
N SER A 505 -0.79 -10.12 36.18
CA SER A 505 -2.03 -10.15 35.38
C SER A 505 -2.83 -11.46 35.55
N LYS A 506 -2.14 -12.56 35.89
CA LYS A 506 -2.75 -13.88 36.12
C LYS A 506 -3.37 -13.99 37.51
N GLU A 507 -2.69 -13.50 38.55
CA GLU A 507 -3.17 -13.53 39.94
C GLU A 507 -3.02 -12.16 40.64
N PRO A 508 -3.78 -11.11 40.24
CA PRO A 508 -3.60 -9.74 40.77
C PRO A 508 -3.68 -9.67 42.30
N LYS A 509 -4.65 -10.40 42.89
CA LYS A 509 -4.92 -10.43 44.33
C LYS A 509 -3.71 -10.82 45.17
N LYS A 510 -2.85 -11.72 44.66
CA LYS A 510 -1.63 -12.14 45.36
C LYS A 510 -0.64 -10.98 45.55
N PHE A 511 -0.58 -10.09 44.56
CA PHE A 511 0.32 -8.94 44.60
C PHE A 511 -0.28 -7.76 45.36
N GLU A 512 -1.61 -7.57 45.32
CA GLU A 512 -2.33 -6.49 46.03
C GLU A 512 -2.01 -6.43 47.53
N ASP A 513 -1.94 -7.58 48.19
CA ASP A 513 -1.72 -7.66 49.65
C ASP A 513 -0.26 -7.40 50.05
N CYS A 514 0.68 -7.40 49.09
CA CYS A 514 2.12 -7.29 49.35
C CYS A 514 2.84 -6.23 48.51
N LEU A 515 2.11 -5.33 47.85
CA LEU A 515 2.66 -4.26 46.99
C LEU A 515 3.80 -3.48 47.66
N ASN A 516 3.71 -3.21 48.96
CA ASN A 516 4.72 -2.49 49.72
C ASN A 516 6.12 -3.13 49.69
N GLU A 517 6.23 -4.45 49.55
CA GLU A 517 7.52 -5.16 49.45
C GLU A 517 8.27 -4.79 48.15
N PHE A 518 7.53 -4.33 47.12
CA PHE A 518 8.07 -3.97 45.81
C PHE A 518 8.56 -2.52 45.72
N LYS A 519 8.41 -1.68 46.77
CA LYS A 519 8.86 -0.27 46.73
C LYS A 519 10.32 -0.12 46.31
N ASN A 520 11.17 -1.05 46.74
CA ASN A 520 12.63 -0.99 46.56
C ASN A 520 13.17 -1.84 45.39
N VAL A 521 12.32 -2.27 44.45
CA VAL A 521 12.80 -2.93 43.22
C VAL A 521 13.11 -1.88 42.12
N PRO A 522 13.94 -2.22 41.12
CA PRO A 522 14.19 -1.34 39.97
C PRO A 522 12.90 -0.86 39.28
N CYS A 523 12.88 0.39 38.81
CA CYS A 523 11.66 1.04 38.32
C CYS A 523 10.96 0.32 37.17
N HIS A 524 11.70 -0.36 36.28
CA HIS A 524 11.07 -1.12 35.18
C HIS A 524 10.18 -2.27 35.69
N TYR A 525 10.48 -2.86 36.85
CA TYR A 525 9.57 -3.86 37.45
C TYR A 525 8.37 -3.20 38.13
N ILE A 526 8.55 -2.04 38.78
CA ILE A 526 7.43 -1.27 39.34
C ILE A 526 6.47 -0.87 38.21
N TYR A 527 7.01 -0.39 37.09
CA TYR A 527 6.26 -0.08 35.88
C TYR A 527 5.43 -1.28 35.40
N GLU A 528 6.03 -2.46 35.22
CA GLU A 528 5.30 -3.66 34.76
C GLU A 528 4.22 -4.12 35.75
N ILE A 529 4.42 -3.93 37.06
CA ILE A 529 3.40 -4.23 38.08
C ILE A 529 2.20 -3.29 37.92
N LEU A 530 2.44 -1.97 37.85
CA LEU A 530 1.36 -0.98 37.69
C LEU A 530 0.64 -1.14 36.34
N PHE A 531 1.40 -1.40 35.28
CA PHE A 531 0.89 -1.73 33.95
C PHE A 531 -0.03 -2.94 34.00
N ALA A 532 0.37 -4.03 34.68
CA ALA A 532 -0.46 -5.21 34.83
C ALA A 532 -1.78 -4.90 35.56
N PHE A 533 -1.77 -4.05 36.58
CA PHE A 533 -2.99 -3.60 37.26
C PHE A 533 -3.88 -2.74 36.36
N ARG A 534 -3.31 -1.77 35.64
CA ARG A 534 -4.06 -0.95 34.67
C ARG A 534 -4.70 -1.82 33.59
N MET A 535 -3.93 -2.72 32.97
CA MET A 535 -4.46 -3.60 31.92
C MET A 535 -5.50 -4.57 32.46
N SER A 536 -5.27 -5.19 33.63
CA SER A 536 -6.27 -6.06 34.27
C SER A 536 -7.56 -5.30 34.53
N TRP A 537 -7.43 -4.05 34.98
CA TRP A 537 -8.56 -3.14 35.05
C TRP A 537 -9.17 -2.93 33.66
N GLU A 538 -8.51 -2.36 32.66
CA GLU A 538 -9.12 -2.12 31.34
C GLU A 538 -9.83 -3.36 30.73
N GLU A 539 -9.28 -4.57 30.92
CA GLU A 539 -9.83 -5.86 30.47
C GLU A 539 -11.11 -6.35 31.18
N GLY A 540 -11.59 -5.65 32.21
CA GLY A 540 -12.83 -6.04 32.91
C GLY A 540 -12.61 -6.70 34.28
N LYS A 541 -11.37 -6.95 34.71
CA LYS A 541 -11.09 -7.61 35.99
C LYS A 541 -11.24 -6.62 37.16
N SER A 542 -11.56 -7.16 38.34
CA SER A 542 -11.59 -6.40 39.59
C SER A 542 -10.18 -6.31 40.19
N ILE A 543 -9.77 -5.12 40.62
CA ILE A 543 -8.53 -4.89 41.37
C ILE A 543 -8.82 -4.15 42.68
N ASN A 544 -7.96 -4.33 43.69
CA ASN A 544 -8.02 -3.59 44.94
C ASN A 544 -7.40 -2.18 44.78
N TRP A 545 -8.23 -1.25 44.28
CA TRP A 545 -7.85 0.15 44.08
C TRP A 545 -7.28 0.82 45.34
N ASN A 546 -7.77 0.47 46.53
CA ASN A 546 -7.25 1.03 47.77
C ASN A 546 -5.78 0.64 47.98
N SER A 547 -5.43 -0.63 47.81
CA SER A 547 -4.04 -1.09 47.93
C SER A 547 -3.13 -0.47 46.85
N VAL A 548 -3.60 -0.46 45.60
CA VAL A 548 -2.81 0.05 44.47
C VAL A 548 -2.56 1.57 44.59
N LEU A 549 -3.59 2.37 44.90
CA LEU A 549 -3.42 3.82 45.05
C LEU A 549 -2.58 4.17 46.28
N ASN A 550 -2.71 3.46 47.40
CA ASN A 550 -1.83 3.69 48.56
C ASN A 550 -0.36 3.37 48.23
N PHE A 551 -0.10 2.33 47.43
CA PHE A 551 1.25 2.04 46.95
C PHE A 551 1.80 3.17 46.07
N CYS A 552 1.00 3.67 45.11
CA CYS A 552 1.40 4.82 44.29
C CYS A 552 1.63 6.08 45.13
N HIS A 553 0.75 6.35 46.10
CA HIS A 553 0.83 7.47 47.04
C HIS A 553 2.13 7.44 47.85
N ASP A 554 2.43 6.30 48.48
CA ASP A 554 3.66 6.15 49.24
C ASP A 554 4.91 6.29 48.35
N LEU A 555 4.85 5.79 47.11
CA LEU A 555 5.97 5.87 46.18
C LEU A 555 6.27 7.32 45.75
N VAL A 556 5.26 8.14 45.48
CA VAL A 556 5.47 9.55 45.07
C VAL A 556 5.79 10.47 46.24
N LEU A 557 5.49 10.08 47.48
CA LEU A 557 5.91 10.81 48.67
C LEU A 557 7.34 10.49 49.10
N ASP A 558 7.86 9.32 48.74
CA ASP A 558 9.23 8.91 49.03
C ASP A 558 10.25 9.75 48.24
N ASP A 559 11.10 10.50 48.94
CA ASP A 559 12.15 11.29 48.32
C ASP A 559 13.25 10.42 47.68
N GLU A 560 13.44 9.18 48.14
CA GLU A 560 14.39 8.24 47.52
C GLU A 560 13.93 7.83 46.11
N PHE A 561 12.61 7.71 45.88
CA PHE A 561 12.07 7.45 44.54
C PHE A 561 12.43 8.57 43.56
N TRP A 562 12.34 9.83 43.99
CA TRP A 562 12.69 10.98 43.17
C TRP A 562 14.20 11.14 42.94
N GLN A 563 15.04 10.51 43.76
CA GLN A 563 16.49 10.46 43.55
C GLN A 563 16.93 9.39 42.54
N ARG A 564 16.03 8.47 42.13
CA ARG A 564 16.33 7.45 41.12
C ARG A 564 16.61 8.09 39.75
N LYS A 565 17.29 7.34 38.88
CA LYS A 565 17.59 7.76 37.51
C LYS A 565 16.33 8.27 36.82
N GLU A 566 16.43 9.47 36.28
CA GLU A 566 15.31 10.22 35.72
C GLU A 566 14.50 9.40 34.71
N GLN A 567 15.15 8.87 33.67
CA GLN A 567 14.45 8.07 32.66
C GLN A 567 13.68 6.87 33.24
N GLU A 568 14.25 6.21 34.25
CA GLU A 568 13.64 5.02 34.86
C GLU A 568 12.44 5.39 35.75
N ARG A 569 12.53 6.50 36.51
CA ARG A 569 11.39 6.98 37.33
C ARG A 569 10.25 7.53 36.48
N LEU A 570 10.54 8.18 35.33
CA LEU A 570 9.52 8.78 34.46
C LEU A 570 8.57 7.75 33.85
N TRP A 571 9.02 6.52 33.61
CA TRP A 571 8.15 5.41 33.20
C TRP A 571 7.10 5.09 34.25
N VAL A 572 7.50 5.05 35.52
CA VAL A 572 6.59 4.77 36.64
C VAL A 572 5.62 5.94 36.85
N VAL A 573 6.12 7.19 36.81
CA VAL A 573 5.28 8.40 36.89
C VAL A 573 4.21 8.41 35.79
N SER A 574 4.58 8.08 34.55
CA SER A 574 3.64 7.99 33.43
C SER A 574 2.57 6.92 33.67
N GLU A 575 2.97 5.74 34.15
CA GLU A 575 2.04 4.64 34.40
C GLU A 575 1.10 4.93 35.60
N ILE A 576 1.57 5.64 36.64
CA ILE A 576 0.71 6.11 37.73
C ILE A 576 -0.36 7.07 37.19
N ALA A 577 0.02 8.00 36.30
CA ALA A 577 -0.93 8.92 35.68
C ALA A 577 -1.98 8.17 34.85
N ASP A 578 -1.54 7.27 33.98
CA ASP A 578 -2.43 6.48 33.12
C ASP A 578 -3.36 5.57 33.94
N LEU A 579 -2.87 5.02 35.06
CA LEU A 579 -3.67 4.24 35.99
C LEU A 579 -4.77 5.09 36.64
N ILE A 580 -4.46 6.32 37.07
CA ILE A 580 -5.46 7.25 37.62
C ILE A 580 -6.47 7.67 36.55
N GLU A 581 -6.02 7.96 35.32
CA GLU A 581 -6.91 8.24 34.19
C GLU A 581 -7.88 7.07 33.97
N SER A 582 -7.36 5.85 33.84
CA SER A 582 -8.15 4.62 33.65
C SER A 582 -9.15 4.37 34.79
N GLY A 583 -8.76 4.74 36.01
CA GLY A 583 -9.57 4.64 37.22
C GLY A 583 -10.66 5.71 37.37
N THR A 584 -10.63 6.78 36.56
CA THR A 584 -11.55 7.94 36.70
C THR A 584 -12.34 8.29 35.44
N LYS A 585 -11.91 7.83 34.26
CA LYS A 585 -12.47 8.23 32.96
C LYS A 585 -13.91 7.75 32.72
N VAL A 586 -14.28 6.54 33.18
CA VAL A 586 -15.60 5.92 32.96
C VAL A 586 -16.33 5.74 34.29
N ASP A 587 -17.46 6.41 34.47
CA ASP A 587 -18.08 6.58 35.79
C ASP A 587 -18.68 5.29 36.38
N GLU A 588 -19.19 4.40 35.53
CA GLU A 588 -19.80 3.11 35.86
C GLU A 588 -18.77 2.14 36.46
N ARG A 589 -17.52 2.35 36.10
CA ARG A 589 -16.42 1.47 36.46
C ARG A 589 -15.44 2.13 37.42
N ALA A 590 -15.30 3.45 37.40
CA ALA A 590 -14.31 4.18 38.19
C ALA A 590 -14.23 3.74 39.66
N PHE A 591 -13.04 3.86 40.23
CA PHE A 591 -12.81 3.46 41.61
C PHE A 591 -13.71 4.21 42.60
N GLU A 592 -13.82 3.65 43.80
CA GLU A 592 -14.73 4.13 44.84
C GLU A 592 -14.44 5.59 45.21
N LYS A 593 -15.50 6.40 45.34
CA LYS A 593 -15.40 7.86 45.61
C LYS A 593 -14.50 8.20 46.82
N ARG A 594 -14.44 7.34 47.83
CA ARG A 594 -13.61 7.53 49.04
C ARG A 594 -12.10 7.59 48.76
N LEU A 595 -11.65 7.11 47.59
CA LEU A 595 -10.24 7.08 47.19
C LEU A 595 -9.82 8.32 46.38
N LEU A 596 -10.76 9.20 46.01
CA LEU A 596 -10.46 10.44 45.29
C LEU A 596 -9.42 11.32 46.01
N PRO A 597 -9.48 11.52 47.35
CA PRO A 597 -8.45 12.29 48.06
C PRO A 597 -7.02 11.72 47.88
N ILE A 598 -6.87 10.39 47.84
CA ILE A 598 -5.55 9.76 47.64
C ILE A 598 -5.03 10.05 46.23
N ALA A 599 -5.89 9.93 45.22
CA ALA A 599 -5.53 10.25 43.83
C ALA A 599 -5.16 11.73 43.67
N ARG A 600 -5.89 12.64 44.33
CA ARG A 600 -5.57 14.08 44.37
C ARG A 600 -4.17 14.33 44.91
N ASP A 601 -3.85 13.75 46.06
CA ASP A 601 -2.57 13.99 46.73
C ASP A 601 -1.40 13.44 45.89
N ILE A 602 -1.59 12.29 45.21
CA ILE A 602 -0.63 11.77 44.21
C ILE A 602 -0.40 12.78 43.08
N LEU A 603 -1.48 13.28 42.47
CA LEU A 603 -1.41 14.20 41.33
C LEU A 603 -0.71 15.52 41.70
N ILE A 604 -1.03 16.09 42.87
CA ILE A 604 -0.37 17.29 43.39
C ILE A 604 1.12 17.05 43.53
N ARG A 605 1.50 15.94 44.20
CA ARG A 605 2.91 15.62 44.44
C ARG A 605 3.69 15.41 43.14
N MET A 606 3.09 14.73 42.16
CA MET A 606 3.67 14.56 40.83
C MET A 606 3.81 15.90 40.11
N ALA A 607 2.82 16.78 40.20
CA ALA A 607 2.84 18.10 39.57
C ALA A 607 3.93 19.02 40.14
N GLU A 608 4.20 18.95 41.45
CA GLU A 608 5.27 19.70 42.13
C GLU A 608 6.68 19.26 41.70
N ARG A 609 6.86 17.96 41.44
CA ARG A 609 8.16 17.35 41.16
C ARG A 609 8.48 17.27 39.66
N GLU A 610 7.47 17.13 38.81
CA GLU A 610 7.63 16.97 37.36
C GLU A 610 7.69 18.33 36.63
N THR A 611 8.83 18.64 36.02
CA THR A 611 9.06 19.94 35.36
C THR A 611 9.45 19.84 33.90
N LYS A 612 9.71 18.63 33.36
CA LYS A 612 10.22 18.48 32.00
C LYS A 612 9.10 18.23 31.00
N THR A 613 9.34 18.69 29.78
CA THR A 613 8.45 18.55 28.64
C THR A 613 9.17 17.93 27.46
N HIS A 614 8.40 17.21 26.64
CA HIS A 614 8.82 16.79 25.32
C HIS A 614 7.80 17.35 24.33
N TYR A 615 8.26 18.08 23.34
CA TYR A 615 7.38 18.77 22.40
C TYR A 615 7.85 18.60 20.96
N ASP A 616 7.00 17.96 20.16
CA ASP A 616 7.02 18.04 18.71
C ASP A 616 5.92 19.00 18.23
N LYS A 617 6.33 20.07 17.54
CA LYS A 617 5.44 21.07 16.96
C LYS A 617 4.52 20.50 15.88
N LYS A 618 4.92 19.40 15.22
CA LYS A 618 4.15 18.75 14.15
C LYS A 618 3.06 17.84 14.67
N ASP A 619 3.22 17.33 15.90
CA ASP A 619 2.18 16.57 16.59
C ASP A 619 2.14 16.88 18.09
N PRO A 620 1.60 18.06 18.47
CA PRO A 620 1.48 18.45 19.88
C PRO A 620 0.67 17.45 20.70
N THR A 621 -0.39 16.90 20.12
CA THR A 621 -1.29 15.93 20.76
C THR A 621 -0.59 14.60 21.07
N ALA A 622 0.15 14.03 20.12
CA ALA A 622 0.94 12.82 20.39
C ALA A 622 2.11 13.09 21.34
N SER A 623 2.69 14.29 21.31
CA SER A 623 3.75 14.69 22.25
C SER A 623 3.26 14.61 23.70
N VAL A 624 2.08 15.17 23.99
CA VAL A 624 1.44 15.11 25.31
C VAL A 624 1.15 13.67 25.74
N LEU A 625 0.65 12.83 24.83
CA LEU A 625 0.38 11.42 25.13
C LEU A 625 1.66 10.62 25.41
N ASN A 626 2.82 11.09 24.97
CA ASN A 626 4.11 10.45 25.20
C ASN A 626 4.96 11.13 26.30
N SER A 627 4.44 12.19 26.92
CA SER A 627 5.14 12.90 27.98
C SER A 627 4.58 12.55 29.38
N PRO A 628 5.42 12.33 30.39
CA PRO A 628 4.97 12.10 31.76
C PRO A 628 4.13 13.28 32.31
N LYS A 629 4.53 14.53 32.00
CA LYS A 629 3.80 15.74 32.39
C LYS A 629 2.41 15.79 31.73
N GLY A 630 2.33 15.51 30.43
CA GLY A 630 1.10 15.50 29.66
C GLY A 630 0.10 14.47 30.19
N ARG A 631 0.54 13.22 30.39
CA ARG A 631 -0.26 12.16 31.01
C ARG A 631 -0.76 12.55 32.40
N MET A 632 0.10 13.14 33.24
CA MET A 632 -0.30 13.63 34.57
C MET A 632 -1.37 14.72 34.48
N LEU A 633 -1.25 15.68 33.57
CA LEU A 633 -2.25 16.74 33.39
C LEU A 633 -3.59 16.17 32.88
N ILE A 634 -3.57 15.18 31.99
CA ILE A 634 -4.78 14.46 31.54
C ILE A 634 -5.43 13.72 32.71
N ALA A 635 -4.64 13.02 33.53
CA ALA A 635 -5.11 12.35 34.75
C ALA A 635 -5.74 13.34 35.74
N ALA A 636 -5.17 14.55 35.89
CA ALA A 636 -5.74 15.61 36.73
C ALA A 636 -7.10 16.12 36.22
N ILE A 637 -7.29 16.24 34.91
CA ILE A 637 -8.58 16.65 34.32
C ILE A 637 -9.62 15.55 34.47
N THR A 638 -9.27 14.29 34.18
CA THR A 638 -10.20 13.16 34.33
C THR A 638 -10.60 12.94 35.79
N TYR A 639 -9.66 13.11 36.73
CA TYR A 639 -9.92 13.22 38.17
C TYR A 639 -10.93 14.33 38.49
N ALA A 640 -10.66 15.57 38.05
CA ALA A 640 -11.53 16.71 38.33
C ALA A 640 -12.95 16.55 37.76
N LEU A 641 -13.06 15.98 36.56
CA LEU A 641 -14.36 15.67 35.94
C LEU A 641 -15.12 14.60 36.73
N ARG A 642 -14.45 13.55 37.19
CA ARG A 642 -15.05 12.53 38.06
C ARG A 642 -15.53 13.14 39.38
N LEU A 643 -14.70 13.98 40.00
CA LEU A 643 -15.06 14.69 41.22
C LEU A 643 -16.33 15.52 41.05
N ALA A 644 -16.41 16.29 39.95
CA ALA A 644 -17.57 17.11 39.60
C ALA A 644 -18.84 16.28 39.39
N ARG A 645 -18.76 15.16 38.65
CA ARG A 645 -19.92 14.29 38.36
C ARG A 645 -20.40 13.50 39.58
N THR A 646 -19.49 13.16 40.50
CA THR A 646 -19.83 12.37 41.69
C THR A 646 -20.47 13.16 42.83
N GLY A 647 -20.46 14.50 42.73
CA GLY A 647 -21.02 15.42 43.73
C GLY A 647 -20.18 15.55 45.01
N TYR A 648 -18.92 15.13 44.98
CA TYR A 648 -18.00 15.20 46.12
C TYR A 648 -17.43 16.63 46.31
N ALA A 649 -17.28 17.39 45.22
CA ALA A 649 -16.98 18.81 45.27
C ALA A 649 -18.25 19.63 45.57
N ARG A 650 -18.33 20.20 46.78
CA ARG A 650 -19.13 21.35 47.22
C ARG A 650 -20.52 21.56 46.58
N LYS A 651 -21.58 21.38 47.38
CA LYS A 651 -22.98 21.69 47.04
C LYS A 651 -23.30 23.19 46.89
N GLU A 652 -22.36 24.10 47.11
CA GLU A 652 -22.65 25.53 47.33
C GLU A 652 -22.39 26.43 46.12
N ASP A 653 -21.62 26.01 45.10
CA ASP A 653 -21.43 26.78 43.86
C ASP A 653 -21.43 25.88 42.61
N VAL A 654 -22.54 25.93 41.87
CA VAL A 654 -22.77 25.10 40.66
C VAL A 654 -21.80 25.47 39.52
N ASN A 655 -21.14 26.63 39.61
CA ASN A 655 -20.24 27.15 38.57
C ASN A 655 -18.76 26.84 38.83
N LYS A 656 -18.39 26.25 39.99
CA LYS A 656 -17.01 25.88 40.33
C LYS A 656 -16.93 24.45 40.88
N ARG A 657 -16.53 23.51 40.01
CA ARG A 657 -16.72 22.06 40.21
C ARG A 657 -15.45 21.25 40.48
N TRP A 658 -14.26 21.83 40.28
CA TRP A 658 -12.99 21.21 40.64
C TRP A 658 -12.40 21.78 41.95
N GLU A 659 -11.52 21.01 42.60
CA GLU A 659 -10.82 21.43 43.81
C GLU A 659 -9.80 22.54 43.53
N PRO A 660 -9.66 23.55 44.42
CA PRO A 660 -8.69 24.63 44.27
C PRO A 660 -7.25 24.14 44.07
N GLU A 661 -6.87 23.04 44.71
CA GLU A 661 -5.54 22.45 44.62
C GLU A 661 -5.23 21.90 43.23
N ILE A 662 -6.22 21.29 42.57
CA ILE A 662 -6.09 20.80 41.19
C ILE A 662 -6.14 21.95 40.19
N GLU A 663 -7.03 22.93 40.39
CA GLU A 663 -7.04 24.18 39.62
C GLU A 663 -5.67 24.89 39.66
N ASN A 664 -5.03 24.88 40.83
CA ASN A 664 -3.75 25.55 41.04
C ASN A 664 -2.61 24.91 40.23
N ILE A 665 -2.68 23.61 39.90
CA ILE A 665 -1.71 22.96 39.00
C ILE A 665 -1.70 23.70 37.65
N PHE A 666 -2.87 23.86 37.03
CA PHE A 666 -2.99 24.53 35.72
C PHE A 666 -2.70 26.02 35.82
N THR A 667 -3.21 26.69 36.84
CA THR A 667 -3.01 28.14 37.04
C THR A 667 -1.53 28.48 37.22
N THR A 668 -0.80 27.68 38.01
CA THR A 668 0.62 27.88 38.25
C THR A 668 1.42 27.65 36.97
N GLU A 669 1.16 26.57 36.22
CA GLU A 669 1.87 26.30 34.98
C GLU A 669 1.61 27.36 33.90
N LEU A 670 0.36 27.80 33.72
CA LEU A 670 0.01 28.87 32.78
C LEU A 670 0.61 30.24 33.15
N SER A 671 0.89 30.48 34.43
CA SER A 671 1.54 31.72 34.89
C SER A 671 3.03 31.80 34.54
N LYS A 672 3.68 30.65 34.33
CA LYS A 672 5.05 30.56 33.82
C LYS A 672 4.97 30.83 32.32
N ARG A 673 5.23 32.06 31.87
CA ARG A 673 5.12 32.45 30.44
C ARG A 673 6.04 31.65 29.50
N GLU A 674 7.04 30.94 30.04
CA GLU A 674 7.90 29.95 29.38
C GLU A 674 7.73 28.55 30.01
N GLY A 675 6.51 28.23 30.44
CA GLY A 675 6.16 26.99 31.10
C GLY A 675 6.12 25.78 30.16
N PRO A 676 5.92 24.58 30.72
CA PRO A 676 5.74 23.34 29.99
C PRO A 676 4.78 23.43 28.80
N ILE A 677 5.24 23.17 27.56
CA ILE A 677 4.38 23.25 26.36
C ILE A 677 3.15 22.32 26.47
N ASP A 678 3.28 21.19 27.15
CA ASP A 678 2.18 20.24 27.41
C ASP A 678 0.94 20.88 28.05
N VAL A 679 1.11 21.87 28.94
CA VAL A 679 -0.04 22.52 29.60
C VAL A 679 -0.91 23.25 28.60
N TYR A 680 -0.31 23.87 27.58
CA TYR A 680 -1.03 24.59 26.55
C TYR A 680 -1.84 23.63 25.69
N THR A 681 -1.22 22.53 25.21
CA THR A 681 -1.93 21.50 24.45
C THR A 681 -3.06 20.85 25.24
N VAL A 682 -2.82 20.48 26.50
CA VAL A 682 -3.86 19.88 27.35
C VAL A 682 -5.00 20.88 27.62
N CYS A 683 -4.70 22.14 27.94
CA CYS A 683 -5.73 23.15 28.16
C CYS A 683 -6.56 23.43 26.89
N GLY A 684 -5.93 23.46 25.73
CA GLY A 684 -6.62 23.58 24.45
C GLY A 684 -7.52 22.38 24.16
N TRP A 685 -6.97 21.16 24.29
CA TRP A 685 -7.67 19.91 24.02
C TRP A 685 -8.86 19.68 24.95
N PHE A 686 -8.73 20.03 26.23
CA PHE A 686 -9.79 19.87 27.23
C PHE A 686 -10.54 21.18 27.50
N LEU A 687 -10.46 22.18 26.64
CA LEU A 687 -11.10 23.49 26.88
C LEU A 687 -12.60 23.40 27.23
N PRO A 688 -13.43 22.57 26.55
CA PRO A 688 -14.84 22.41 26.92
C PRO A 688 -15.02 21.77 28.30
N ASN A 689 -14.14 20.82 28.66
CA ASN A 689 -14.14 20.18 29.97
C ASN A 689 -13.73 21.15 31.07
N LEU A 690 -12.69 21.96 30.84
CA LEU A 690 -12.29 23.03 31.75
C LEU A 690 -13.42 24.07 31.91
N ASN A 691 -14.11 24.42 30.83
CA ASN A 691 -15.25 25.33 30.87
C ASN A 691 -16.44 24.75 31.65
N TYR A 692 -16.67 23.44 31.54
CA TYR A 692 -17.65 22.73 32.36
C TYR A 692 -17.26 22.70 33.86
N LEU A 693 -15.97 22.60 34.17
CA LEU A 693 -15.45 22.59 35.54
C LEU A 693 -15.52 23.98 36.19
N ASP A 694 -15.08 25.02 35.48
CA ASP A 694 -15.14 26.41 35.94
C ASP A 694 -15.09 27.38 34.74
N ASN A 695 -16.26 27.84 34.27
CA ASN A 695 -16.37 28.81 33.19
C ASN A 695 -15.73 30.18 33.55
N GLY A 696 -15.79 30.58 34.82
CA GLY A 696 -15.20 31.83 35.29
C GLY A 696 -13.68 31.80 35.20
N TRP A 697 -13.08 30.66 35.58
CA TRP A 697 -11.64 30.41 35.45
C TRP A 697 -11.19 30.41 33.98
N VAL A 698 -11.90 29.71 33.10
CA VAL A 698 -11.57 29.69 31.66
C VAL A 698 -11.65 31.09 31.07
N THR A 699 -12.73 31.83 31.34
CA THR A 699 -12.91 33.20 30.85
C THR A 699 -11.78 34.13 31.32
N LYS A 700 -11.39 34.03 32.60
CA LYS A 700 -10.30 34.82 33.18
C LYS A 700 -8.93 34.46 32.61
N ASN A 701 -8.71 33.19 32.26
CA ASN A 701 -7.41 32.66 31.84
C ASN A 701 -7.29 32.43 30.33
N ILE A 702 -8.27 32.81 29.50
CA ILE A 702 -8.24 32.50 28.06
C ILE A 702 -6.97 33.02 27.37
N GLN A 703 -6.50 34.21 27.74
CA GLN A 703 -5.27 34.81 27.19
C GLN A 703 -3.99 34.15 27.72
N ASN A 704 -4.08 33.40 28.82
CA ASN A 704 -2.98 32.57 29.31
C ASN A 704 -3.00 31.18 28.65
N ILE A 705 -4.20 30.63 28.37
CA ILE A 705 -4.38 29.37 27.64
C ILE A 705 -3.93 29.52 26.18
N PHE A 706 -4.36 30.61 25.53
CA PHE A 706 -3.91 31.00 24.20
C PHE A 706 -3.05 32.26 24.31
N PRO A 707 -1.73 32.11 24.56
CA PRO A 707 -0.85 33.25 24.71
C PRO A 707 -0.71 34.00 23.38
N ASP A 708 -0.25 35.25 23.48
CA ASP A 708 0.01 36.12 22.33
C ASP A 708 0.91 35.43 21.28
N ALA A 709 0.32 35.09 20.14
CA ALA A 709 0.96 34.32 19.07
C ALA A 709 2.22 35.00 18.51
N SER A 710 2.34 36.33 18.64
CA SER A 710 3.52 37.09 18.20
C SER A 710 4.73 36.96 19.14
N LYS A 711 4.49 36.58 20.40
CA LYS A 711 5.52 36.48 21.45
C LYS A 711 5.81 35.04 21.85
N HIS A 712 4.79 34.20 21.86
CA HIS A 712 4.84 32.83 22.36
C HIS A 712 4.25 31.84 21.36
N GLU A 713 4.76 31.88 20.11
CA GLU A 713 4.22 31.14 18.98
C GLU A 713 4.06 29.63 19.25
N ASN A 714 5.08 28.96 19.82
CA ASN A 714 5.01 27.52 20.06
C ASN A 714 3.93 27.14 21.08
N SER A 715 3.79 27.90 22.15
CA SER A 715 2.75 27.70 23.16
C SER A 715 1.36 27.97 22.59
N TRP A 716 1.22 29.00 21.76
CA TRP A 716 -0.02 29.28 21.04
C TRP A 716 -0.40 28.14 20.06
N ILE A 717 0.56 27.67 19.26
CA ILE A 717 0.35 26.52 18.34
C ILE A 717 -0.04 25.28 19.13
N ALA A 718 0.63 25.00 20.24
CA ALA A 718 0.34 23.87 21.11
C ALA A 718 -1.11 23.91 21.63
N ALA A 719 -1.56 25.05 22.15
CA ALA A 719 -2.94 25.24 22.61
C ALA A 719 -3.97 25.15 21.47
N PHE A 720 -3.69 25.81 20.35
CA PHE A 720 -4.62 25.84 19.22
C PHE A 720 -4.73 24.48 18.52
N ALA A 721 -3.63 23.75 18.38
CA ALA A 721 -3.63 22.37 17.90
C ALA A 721 -4.43 21.46 18.84
N GLY A 722 -4.22 21.59 20.17
CA GLY A 722 -5.03 20.90 21.15
C GLY A 722 -6.53 21.17 20.96
N TYR A 723 -6.91 22.44 20.82
CA TYR A 723 -8.30 22.82 20.60
C TYR A 723 -8.87 22.28 19.28
N LEU A 724 -8.14 22.42 18.16
CA LEU A 724 -8.57 21.93 16.84
C LEU A 724 -8.58 20.40 16.73
N SER A 725 -7.88 19.67 17.61
CA SER A 725 -7.98 18.20 17.64
C SER A 725 -9.40 17.71 17.94
N MET A 726 -10.23 18.56 18.58
CA MET A 726 -11.63 18.27 18.84
C MET A 726 -12.50 18.46 17.59
N LYS A 727 -13.38 17.49 17.35
CA LYS A 727 -14.36 17.56 16.25
C LYS A 727 -15.56 18.45 16.57
N ASN A 728 -15.92 18.56 17.85
CA ASN A 728 -17.14 19.26 18.28
C ASN A 728 -16.95 20.78 18.25
N PHE A 729 -17.96 21.49 17.78
CA PHE A 729 -18.00 22.96 17.77
C PHE A 729 -18.93 23.48 18.88
N TYR A 730 -18.42 24.39 19.70
CA TYR A 730 -19.20 25.05 20.75
C TYR A 730 -19.21 26.56 20.52
N LYS A 731 -20.38 27.14 20.22
CA LYS A 731 -20.56 28.58 19.92
C LYS A 731 -19.89 29.51 20.94
N HIS A 732 -20.08 29.24 22.23
CA HIS A 732 -19.53 30.08 23.30
C HIS A 732 -17.99 30.00 23.39
N LEU A 733 -17.39 28.84 23.13
CA LEU A 733 -15.93 28.69 23.10
C LEU A 733 -15.32 29.31 21.84
N TYR A 734 -16.01 29.19 20.70
CA TYR A 734 -15.63 29.90 19.49
C TYR A 734 -15.58 31.41 19.74
N LYS A 735 -16.62 31.99 20.34
CA LYS A 735 -16.63 33.42 20.71
C LYS A 735 -15.45 33.81 21.59
N LEU A 736 -15.17 32.98 22.60
CA LEU A 736 -14.09 33.23 23.55
C LEU A 736 -12.70 33.13 22.89
N GLY A 737 -12.53 32.21 21.94
CA GLY A 737 -11.29 31.95 21.20
C GLY A 737 -11.23 32.56 19.79
N ARG A 738 -12.16 33.45 19.42
CA ARG A 738 -12.33 33.93 18.03
C ARG A 738 -11.06 34.53 17.44
N GLU A 739 -10.32 35.29 18.25
CA GLU A 739 -9.06 35.90 17.82
C GLU A 739 -7.97 34.87 17.47
N GLN A 740 -8.06 33.64 18.00
CA GLN A 740 -7.11 32.57 17.67
C GLN A 740 -7.35 32.02 16.27
N PHE A 741 -8.62 31.93 15.85
CA PHE A 741 -8.96 31.62 14.47
C PHE A 741 -8.47 32.72 13.53
N ARG A 742 -8.69 33.99 13.89
CA ARG A 742 -8.17 35.13 13.12
C ARG A 742 -6.65 35.08 12.97
N ALA A 743 -5.91 34.78 14.04
CA ALA A 743 -4.46 34.65 14.00
C ALA A 743 -3.96 33.44 13.17
N ALA A 744 -4.80 32.41 12.99
CA ALA A 744 -4.50 31.22 12.19
C ALA A 744 -4.75 31.42 10.69
N VAL A 745 -5.69 32.29 10.31
CA VAL A 745 -5.99 32.57 8.90
C VAL A 745 -4.75 33.10 8.18
N GLY A 746 -4.38 32.45 7.07
CA GLY A 746 -3.21 32.81 6.25
C GLY A 746 -1.86 32.38 6.84
N LYS A 747 -1.84 31.65 7.97
CA LYS A 747 -0.61 31.16 8.60
C LYS A 747 -0.34 29.69 8.23
N PRO A 748 0.90 29.31 7.88
CA PRO A 748 1.25 27.91 7.66
C PRO A 748 1.27 27.16 8.99
N LEU A 749 0.25 26.33 9.23
CA LEU A 749 0.16 25.45 10.39
C LEU A 749 0.66 24.06 10.01
N GLU A 750 1.75 23.62 10.63
CA GLU A 750 2.47 22.38 10.23
C GLU A 750 1.90 21.09 10.83
N PHE A 751 0.90 21.16 11.72
CA PHE A 751 0.31 19.96 12.33
C PHE A 751 -0.72 19.31 11.42
N TYR A 752 -0.74 17.97 11.43
CA TYR A 752 -1.41 17.13 10.41
C TYR A 752 -2.85 17.51 10.06
N TYR A 753 -3.67 17.83 11.07
CA TYR A 753 -5.10 18.10 10.91
C TYR A 753 -5.46 19.60 10.83
N ALA A 754 -4.47 20.49 10.77
CA ALA A 754 -4.68 21.93 10.90
C ALA A 754 -5.66 22.51 9.87
N LYS A 755 -5.36 22.32 8.59
CA LYS A 755 -6.15 22.86 7.47
C LYS A 755 -7.60 22.36 7.54
N GLU A 756 -7.80 21.05 7.70
CA GLU A 756 -9.13 20.43 7.74
C GLU A 756 -9.96 20.95 8.92
N ARG A 757 -9.41 20.97 10.14
CA ARG A 757 -10.15 21.38 11.34
C ARG A 757 -10.46 22.87 11.36
N LEU A 758 -9.53 23.69 10.87
CA LEU A 758 -9.74 25.13 10.72
C LEU A 758 -10.92 25.41 9.77
N ALA A 759 -10.95 24.76 8.60
CA ALA A 759 -12.05 24.87 7.65
C ALA A 759 -13.39 24.46 8.28
N GLN A 760 -13.43 23.32 8.97
CA GLN A 760 -14.65 22.79 9.60
C GLN A 760 -15.25 23.74 10.63
N HIS A 761 -14.43 24.24 11.57
CA HIS A 761 -14.92 25.14 12.61
C HIS A 761 -15.36 26.49 12.04
N LEU A 762 -14.67 27.04 11.04
CA LEU A 762 -15.06 28.30 10.42
C LEU A 762 -16.34 28.16 9.59
N VAL A 763 -16.53 27.04 8.88
CA VAL A 763 -17.80 26.70 8.22
C VAL A 763 -18.95 26.62 9.23
N LEU A 764 -18.75 25.94 10.36
CA LEU A 764 -19.78 25.87 11.41
C LEU A 764 -20.08 27.24 12.03
N ALA A 765 -19.05 28.06 12.26
CA ALA A 765 -19.23 29.42 12.77
C ALA A 765 -20.09 30.26 11.81
N TYR A 766 -19.83 30.19 10.51
CA TYR A 766 -20.62 30.86 9.47
C TYR A 766 -22.06 30.35 9.40
N LEU A 767 -22.24 29.02 9.26
CA LEU A 767 -23.57 28.41 9.18
C LEU A 767 -24.40 28.78 10.41
N TYR A 768 -23.81 28.71 11.61
CA TYR A 768 -24.49 29.04 12.85
C TYR A 768 -24.67 30.53 13.15
N GLY A 769 -24.19 31.42 12.28
CA GLY A 769 -24.39 32.88 12.37
C GLY A 769 -23.44 33.60 13.32
N GLU A 770 -22.33 32.96 13.72
CA GLU A 770 -21.25 33.60 14.47
C GLU A 770 -20.25 34.32 13.57
N GLU A 771 -20.27 34.00 12.28
CA GLU A 771 -19.54 34.68 11.20
C GLU A 771 -20.49 34.92 10.03
N ASP A 772 -20.12 35.83 9.12
CA ASP A 772 -20.88 36.18 7.93
C ASP A 772 -19.93 36.34 6.72
N ILE A 773 -20.47 36.62 5.53
CA ILE A 773 -19.66 36.79 4.30
C ILE A 773 -19.58 38.26 3.84
N GLU A 774 -20.21 39.16 4.58
CA GLU A 774 -20.39 40.57 4.22
C GLU A 774 -19.40 41.47 4.97
N SER A 775 -19.32 41.31 6.29
CA SER A 775 -18.48 42.05 7.22
C SER A 775 -17.00 41.78 7.00
N LYS A 776 -16.22 42.86 6.92
CA LYS A 776 -14.75 42.78 6.87
C LYS A 776 -14.13 42.24 8.17
N ASP A 777 -14.86 42.33 9.29
CA ASP A 777 -14.41 41.79 10.57
C ASP A 777 -14.58 40.25 10.64
N SER A 778 -15.35 39.66 9.71
CA SER A 778 -15.61 38.23 9.73
C SER A 778 -14.37 37.40 9.44
N VAL A 779 -14.07 36.44 10.33
CA VAL A 779 -12.93 35.53 10.20
C VAL A 779 -13.17 34.53 9.07
N PHE A 780 -14.42 34.07 8.87
CA PHE A 780 -14.75 33.18 7.76
C PHE A 780 -14.54 33.87 6.41
N LYS A 781 -15.00 35.12 6.26
CA LYS A 781 -14.74 35.90 5.04
C LYS A 781 -13.24 36.03 4.74
N GLN A 782 -12.45 36.44 5.73
CA GLN A 782 -10.99 36.55 5.59
C GLN A 782 -10.35 35.22 5.20
N TYR A 783 -10.80 34.11 5.79
CA TYR A 783 -10.36 32.76 5.43
C TYR A 783 -10.70 32.43 3.97
N VAL A 784 -11.94 32.65 3.55
CA VAL A 784 -12.42 32.38 2.19
C VAL A 784 -11.72 33.25 1.14
N GLU A 785 -11.31 34.47 1.46
CA GLU A 785 -10.53 35.33 0.54
C GLU A 785 -9.10 34.81 0.34
N LEU A 786 -8.48 34.25 1.38
CA LEU A 786 -7.08 33.81 1.37
C LEU A 786 -6.87 32.33 1.04
N ALA A 787 -7.89 31.49 1.24
CA ALA A 787 -7.84 30.05 1.03
C ALA A 787 -7.42 29.69 -0.41
N ASP A 788 -6.58 28.68 -0.54
CA ASP A 788 -6.25 28.02 -1.81
C ASP A 788 -7.39 27.09 -2.25
N GLU A 789 -7.25 26.49 -3.42
CA GLU A 789 -8.27 25.58 -3.98
C GLU A 789 -8.51 24.35 -3.09
N GLU A 790 -7.47 23.80 -2.47
CA GLU A 790 -7.54 22.63 -1.60
C GLU A 790 -8.34 22.94 -0.32
N ASP A 791 -8.12 24.12 0.26
CA ASP A 791 -8.80 24.60 1.45
C ASP A 791 -10.30 24.86 1.18
N ILE A 792 -10.65 25.43 0.02
CA ILE A 792 -12.06 25.58 -0.41
C ILE A 792 -12.71 24.22 -0.66
N GLY A 793 -12.00 23.27 -1.28
CA GLY A 793 -12.46 21.89 -1.45
C GLY A 793 -12.82 21.23 -0.12
N LYS A 794 -12.02 21.43 0.93
CA LYS A 794 -12.29 20.95 2.30
C LYS A 794 -13.54 21.57 2.91
N CYS A 795 -13.76 22.88 2.72
CA CYS A 795 -15.00 23.53 3.15
C CYS A 795 -16.23 22.89 2.50
N ILE A 796 -16.18 22.72 1.17
CA ILE A 796 -17.30 22.17 0.39
C ILE A 796 -17.58 20.72 0.79
N TRP A 797 -16.55 19.87 0.83
CA TRP A 797 -16.67 18.49 1.26
C TRP A 797 -17.27 18.40 2.67
N PHE A 798 -16.81 19.23 3.61
CA PHE A 798 -17.37 19.18 4.95
C PHE A 798 -18.85 19.59 4.98
N ILE A 799 -19.25 20.62 4.23
CA ILE A 799 -20.67 21.01 4.11
C ILE A 799 -21.54 19.83 3.64
N THR A 800 -21.06 19.01 2.70
CA THR A 800 -21.85 17.87 2.20
C THR A 800 -22.02 16.74 3.22
N THR A 801 -21.16 16.68 4.24
CA THR A 801 -21.28 15.71 5.36
C THR A 801 -22.27 16.13 6.45
N LEU A 802 -22.82 17.36 6.40
CA LEU A 802 -23.69 17.90 7.46
C LEU A 802 -25.18 17.68 7.14
N ASP A 803 -25.77 16.59 7.62
CA ASP A 803 -27.18 16.26 7.31
C ASP A 803 -28.17 17.40 7.61
N PHE A 804 -27.98 18.12 8.72
CA PHE A 804 -28.90 19.17 9.17
C PHE A 804 -29.01 20.36 8.20
N VAL A 805 -28.04 20.55 7.29
CA VAL A 805 -28.10 21.65 6.31
C VAL A 805 -29.14 21.37 5.22
N ASN A 806 -29.47 20.10 4.98
CA ASN A 806 -30.44 19.72 3.97
C ASN A 806 -31.87 20.13 4.38
N ASP A 807 -32.19 20.19 5.67
CA ASP A 807 -33.56 20.45 6.15
C ASP A 807 -33.85 21.95 6.44
N SER A 808 -32.87 22.82 6.27
CA SER A 808 -32.97 24.25 6.63
C SER A 808 -32.76 25.18 5.43
N ASN A 809 -33.83 25.88 5.03
CA ASN A 809 -33.76 26.91 3.98
C ASN A 809 -32.78 28.05 4.32
N GLU A 810 -32.60 28.37 5.62
CA GLU A 810 -31.62 29.37 6.05
C GLU A 810 -30.18 28.92 5.73
N TYR A 811 -29.84 27.67 6.06
CA TYR A 811 -28.50 27.14 5.79
C TYR A 811 -28.23 26.96 4.29
N ARG A 812 -29.23 26.49 3.53
CA ARG A 812 -29.15 26.44 2.07
C ARG A 812 -28.81 27.81 1.47
N LYS A 813 -29.50 28.86 1.91
CA LYS A 813 -29.23 30.22 1.45
C LYS A 813 -27.79 30.66 1.75
N LYS A 814 -27.29 30.41 2.97
CA LYS A 814 -25.90 30.70 3.35
C LYS A 814 -24.89 29.94 2.49
N ILE A 815 -25.12 28.67 2.21
CA ILE A 815 -24.22 27.87 1.36
C ILE A 815 -24.13 28.47 -0.06
N VAL A 816 -25.27 28.88 -0.62
CA VAL A 816 -25.33 29.53 -1.94
C VAL A 816 -24.66 30.91 -1.91
N GLU A 817 -24.81 31.69 -0.84
CA GLU A 817 -24.11 32.98 -0.64
C GLU A 817 -22.59 32.79 -0.56
N PHE A 818 -22.11 31.78 0.19
CA PHE A 818 -20.70 31.39 0.23
C PHE A 818 -20.16 31.05 -1.16
N TRP A 819 -20.87 30.17 -1.90
CA TRP A 819 -20.47 29.78 -3.24
C TRP A 819 -20.43 30.99 -4.17
N ARG A 820 -21.50 31.81 -4.21
CA ARG A 820 -21.57 33.01 -5.04
C ARG A 820 -20.40 33.96 -4.77
N TYR A 821 -20.11 34.21 -3.50
CA TYR A 821 -19.02 35.08 -3.11
C TYR A 821 -17.66 34.55 -3.58
N ARG A 822 -17.32 33.28 -3.29
CA ARG A 822 -16.04 32.70 -3.72
C ARG A 822 -15.92 32.61 -5.24
N PHE A 823 -17.01 32.23 -5.93
CA PHE A 823 -17.07 32.23 -7.38
C PHE A 823 -16.77 33.61 -7.97
N SER A 824 -17.34 34.68 -7.41
CA SER A 824 -17.10 36.05 -7.89
C SER A 824 -15.63 36.51 -7.80
N LEU A 825 -14.86 35.95 -6.85
CA LEU A 825 -13.43 36.23 -6.69
C LEU A 825 -12.59 35.55 -7.77
N LYS A 826 -13.00 34.36 -8.23
CA LYS A 826 -12.19 33.47 -9.07
C LYS A 826 -12.61 33.42 -10.54
N VAL A 827 -13.86 33.77 -10.87
CA VAL A 827 -14.39 33.67 -12.23
C VAL A 827 -13.59 34.46 -13.27
N LYS A 828 -12.93 35.57 -12.89
CA LYS A 828 -12.07 36.36 -13.79
C LYS A 828 -10.75 35.67 -14.15
N GLU A 829 -10.34 34.70 -13.34
CA GLU A 829 -9.11 33.91 -13.52
C GLU A 829 -9.47 32.44 -13.74
N GLU A 830 -10.49 32.18 -14.56
CA GLU A 830 -11.05 30.84 -14.77
C GLU A 830 -10.00 29.78 -15.12
N GLU A 831 -9.05 30.11 -16.01
CA GLU A 831 -8.05 29.17 -16.50
C GLU A 831 -7.19 28.56 -15.40
N THR A 832 -6.92 29.29 -14.31
CA THR A 832 -6.11 28.83 -13.18
C THR A 832 -6.95 28.20 -12.06
N ASN A 833 -8.28 28.35 -12.09
CA ASN A 833 -9.19 27.94 -11.00
C ASN A 833 -10.18 26.81 -11.39
N LYS A 834 -9.94 26.11 -12.50
CA LYS A 834 -10.83 25.04 -13.01
C LYS A 834 -11.13 23.95 -11.98
N LYS A 835 -10.12 23.51 -11.21
CA LYS A 835 -10.31 22.48 -10.16
C LYS A 835 -11.21 22.97 -9.01
N GLU A 836 -11.09 24.23 -8.62
CA GLU A 836 -11.97 24.82 -7.60
C GLU A 836 -13.42 24.84 -8.09
N PHE A 837 -13.66 25.17 -9.37
CA PHE A 837 -15.01 25.10 -9.94
C PHE A 837 -15.58 23.68 -9.95
N SER A 838 -14.74 22.68 -10.24
CA SER A 838 -15.13 21.28 -10.16
C SER A 838 -15.63 20.89 -8.76
N HIS A 839 -15.02 21.41 -7.69
CA HIS A 839 -15.51 21.15 -6.32
C HIS A 839 -16.93 21.66 -6.07
N PHE A 840 -17.36 22.75 -6.71
CA PHE A 840 -18.69 23.33 -6.48
C PHE A 840 -19.86 22.47 -6.99
N VAL A 841 -19.61 21.41 -7.78
CA VAL A 841 -20.65 20.44 -8.18
C VAL A 841 -21.38 19.88 -6.95
N ASP A 842 -20.64 19.61 -5.87
CA ASP A 842 -21.16 19.12 -4.58
C ASP A 842 -22.19 20.05 -3.92
N LEU A 843 -22.16 21.35 -4.26
CA LEU A 843 -23.09 22.36 -3.74
C LEU A 843 -24.32 22.58 -4.64
N ALA A 844 -24.34 22.01 -5.85
CA ALA A 844 -25.43 22.21 -6.82
C ALA A 844 -26.80 21.82 -6.25
N LYS A 845 -26.86 20.79 -5.39
CA LYS A 845 -28.09 20.33 -4.71
C LYS A 845 -28.76 21.38 -3.81
N PHE A 846 -28.05 22.44 -3.43
CA PHE A 846 -28.58 23.52 -2.60
C PHE A 846 -29.19 24.67 -3.41
N ILE A 847 -29.07 24.66 -4.74
CA ILE A 847 -29.67 25.66 -5.62
C ILE A 847 -31.14 25.35 -5.85
N ASP A 848 -31.98 26.36 -5.63
CA ASP A 848 -33.39 26.32 -6.03
C ASP A 848 -33.52 26.66 -7.52
N LEU A 849 -33.58 25.62 -8.37
CA LEU A 849 -33.68 25.77 -9.83
C LEU A 849 -34.95 26.49 -10.29
N GLU A 850 -35.97 26.59 -9.45
CA GLU A 850 -37.21 27.34 -9.74
C GLU A 850 -36.93 28.85 -9.94
N GLN A 851 -35.86 29.35 -9.31
CA GLN A 851 -35.46 30.76 -9.35
C GLN A 851 -34.36 31.03 -10.39
N VAL A 852 -33.83 29.99 -11.03
CA VAL A 852 -32.71 30.09 -11.98
C VAL A 852 -33.23 30.45 -13.36
N LYS A 853 -32.69 31.53 -13.94
CA LYS A 853 -32.91 31.90 -15.33
C LYS A 853 -31.67 31.54 -16.15
N ILE A 854 -31.90 31.04 -17.35
CA ILE A 854 -30.81 30.76 -18.29
C ILE A 854 -30.03 32.06 -18.54
N ASP A 855 -28.71 31.93 -18.55
CA ASP A 855 -27.72 33.01 -18.69
C ASP A 855 -27.64 34.00 -17.50
N ASP A 856 -28.30 33.71 -16.38
CA ASP A 856 -28.06 34.46 -15.14
C ASP A 856 -26.78 34.01 -14.41
N GLU A 857 -26.46 34.70 -13.31
CA GLU A 857 -25.29 34.43 -12.49
C GLU A 857 -25.27 32.98 -11.94
N VAL A 858 -26.43 32.49 -11.48
CA VAL A 858 -26.55 31.17 -10.84
C VAL A 858 -26.42 30.07 -11.89
N TYR A 859 -27.00 30.27 -13.07
CA TYR A 859 -26.82 29.40 -14.21
C TYR A 859 -25.34 29.33 -14.64
N ASN A 860 -24.62 30.47 -14.67
CA ASN A 860 -23.19 30.49 -14.96
C ASN A 860 -22.36 29.75 -13.90
N MET A 861 -22.70 29.89 -12.61
CA MET A 861 -22.06 29.13 -11.52
C MET A 861 -22.22 27.62 -11.71
N LEU A 862 -23.44 27.16 -11.97
CA LEU A 862 -23.72 25.76 -12.28
C LEU A 862 -22.97 25.32 -13.53
N GLY A 863 -23.04 26.09 -14.62
CA GLY A 863 -22.38 25.80 -15.90
C GLY A 863 -20.89 25.58 -15.75
N LYS A 864 -20.18 26.48 -15.07
CA LYS A 864 -18.73 26.33 -14.82
C LYS A 864 -18.39 25.14 -13.94
N SER A 865 -19.24 24.82 -12.97
CA SER A 865 -19.02 23.66 -12.10
C SER A 865 -19.16 22.36 -12.89
N MET A 866 -20.24 22.23 -13.68
CA MET A 866 -20.46 21.07 -14.55
C MET A 866 -19.41 20.97 -15.65
N GLN A 867 -18.97 22.09 -16.21
CA GLN A 867 -17.92 22.15 -17.23
C GLN A 867 -16.62 21.46 -16.76
N TYR A 868 -16.27 21.59 -15.49
CA TYR A 868 -15.00 21.11 -14.94
C TYR A 868 -15.10 19.86 -14.07
N ALA A 869 -16.28 19.27 -13.91
CA ALA A 869 -16.58 18.20 -12.96
C ALA A 869 -15.59 17.01 -12.99
N GLU A 870 -15.06 16.63 -14.16
CA GLU A 870 -14.12 15.50 -14.27
C GLU A 870 -12.80 15.75 -13.53
N LEU A 871 -12.37 17.01 -13.37
CA LEU A 871 -11.07 17.35 -12.78
C LEU A 871 -10.92 16.92 -11.32
N THR A 872 -12.02 16.83 -10.58
CA THR A 872 -12.05 16.35 -9.18
C THR A 872 -12.94 15.11 -9.01
N ASN A 873 -13.15 14.34 -10.09
CA ASN A 873 -13.97 13.14 -10.14
C ASN A 873 -15.44 13.37 -9.69
N LYS A 874 -16.04 14.49 -10.08
CA LYS A 874 -17.41 14.91 -9.72
C LYS A 874 -18.45 14.69 -10.81
N THR A 875 -18.11 13.91 -11.83
CA THR A 875 -19.02 13.63 -12.94
C THR A 875 -20.26 12.86 -12.49
N ASP A 876 -20.12 11.90 -11.57
CA ASP A 876 -21.27 11.11 -11.08
C ASP A 876 -22.24 11.98 -10.26
N GLU A 877 -21.73 12.86 -9.39
CA GLU A 877 -22.55 13.83 -8.65
C GLU A 877 -23.27 14.81 -9.58
N ALA A 878 -22.64 15.22 -10.69
CA ALA A 878 -23.29 16.02 -11.72
C ALA A 878 -24.45 15.27 -12.41
N ILE A 879 -24.27 13.99 -12.73
CA ILE A 879 -25.32 13.15 -13.31
C ILE A 879 -26.47 12.92 -12.32
N GLU A 880 -26.17 12.68 -11.04
CA GLU A 880 -27.18 12.58 -9.99
C GLU A 880 -28.00 13.87 -9.88
N PHE A 881 -27.34 15.02 -9.92
CA PHE A 881 -28.01 16.32 -9.95
C PHE A 881 -28.96 16.44 -11.16
N PHE A 882 -28.56 16.01 -12.36
CA PHE A 882 -29.45 15.99 -13.53
C PHE A 882 -30.65 15.07 -13.32
N GLY A 883 -30.40 13.88 -12.77
CA GLY A 883 -31.41 12.91 -12.41
C GLY A 883 -32.54 13.47 -11.56
N ASN A 884 -32.14 14.10 -10.45
CA ASN A 884 -33.06 14.66 -9.47
C ASN A 884 -33.88 15.85 -9.99
N ASN A 885 -33.45 16.50 -11.09
CA ASN A 885 -34.03 17.76 -11.55
C ASN A 885 -34.65 17.71 -12.96
N CYS A 886 -34.34 16.70 -13.78
CA CYS A 886 -34.76 16.62 -15.18
C CYS A 886 -36.28 16.62 -15.39
N GLU A 887 -37.06 16.11 -14.42
CA GLU A 887 -38.51 16.03 -14.53
C GLU A 887 -39.19 17.39 -14.55
N LYS A 888 -38.65 18.36 -13.80
CA LYS A 888 -39.21 19.71 -13.65
C LYS A 888 -38.45 20.76 -14.45
N TYR A 889 -37.13 20.62 -14.58
CA TYR A 889 -36.23 21.64 -15.14
C TYR A 889 -35.46 21.13 -16.36
N ALA A 890 -36.17 20.44 -17.26
CA ALA A 890 -35.59 19.74 -18.41
C ALA A 890 -34.69 20.61 -19.31
N GLU A 891 -35.07 21.87 -19.56
CA GLU A 891 -34.25 22.76 -20.42
C GLU A 891 -32.90 23.11 -19.79
N ILE A 892 -32.89 23.43 -18.48
CA ILE A 892 -31.65 23.72 -17.74
C ILE A 892 -30.78 22.47 -17.70
N VAL A 893 -31.37 21.32 -17.34
CA VAL A 893 -30.64 20.05 -17.26
C VAL A 893 -30.06 19.65 -18.61
N ALA A 894 -30.81 19.75 -19.71
CA ALA A 894 -30.31 19.42 -21.03
C ALA A 894 -29.11 20.28 -21.43
N LYS A 895 -29.14 21.60 -21.18
CA LYS A 895 -28.01 22.49 -21.49
C LYS A 895 -26.77 22.20 -20.63
N LEU A 896 -26.96 21.97 -19.33
CA LEU A 896 -25.84 21.63 -18.42
C LEU A 896 -25.23 20.27 -18.74
N PHE A 897 -26.05 19.28 -19.09
CA PHE A 897 -25.57 17.95 -19.46
C PHE A 897 -24.80 17.99 -20.78
N ASP A 898 -25.30 18.73 -21.77
CA ASP A 898 -24.60 18.95 -23.03
C ASP A 898 -23.21 19.60 -22.82
N LEU A 899 -23.14 20.61 -21.93
CA LEU A 899 -21.91 21.30 -21.54
C LEU A 899 -20.92 20.40 -20.79
N LEU A 900 -21.40 19.58 -19.84
CA LEU A 900 -20.59 18.58 -19.13
C LEU A 900 -19.90 17.66 -20.14
N LEU A 901 -20.68 17.10 -21.07
CA LEU A 901 -20.15 16.16 -22.04
C LEU A 901 -19.22 16.82 -23.06
N ASP A 902 -19.39 18.10 -23.40
CA ASP A 902 -18.43 18.82 -24.27
C ASP A 902 -17.02 18.85 -23.68
N ASN A 903 -16.92 18.93 -22.36
CA ASN A 903 -15.66 19.08 -21.65
C ASN A 903 -15.13 17.76 -21.06
N SER A 904 -15.95 16.71 -21.08
CA SER A 904 -15.56 15.37 -20.61
C SER A 904 -14.59 14.68 -21.60
N GLN A 905 -13.52 14.11 -21.06
CA GLN A 905 -12.55 13.25 -21.72
C GLN A 905 -12.94 11.77 -21.61
N SER A 906 -13.51 11.38 -20.47
CA SER A 906 -13.93 10.01 -20.18
C SER A 906 -15.45 9.89 -20.12
N PRO A 907 -16.04 8.73 -20.48
CA PRO A 907 -17.47 8.55 -20.35
C PRO A 907 -17.86 8.37 -18.87
N PRO A 908 -19.04 8.86 -18.44
CA PRO A 908 -19.60 8.59 -17.10
C PRO A 908 -20.10 7.14 -16.99
N ILE A 909 -19.19 6.19 -16.80
CA ILE A 909 -19.49 4.74 -16.85
C ILE A 909 -20.32 4.27 -15.64
N ASN A 910 -20.12 4.86 -14.46
CA ASN A 910 -20.76 4.41 -13.22
C ASN A 910 -22.26 4.76 -13.15
N SER A 911 -22.73 5.67 -13.98
CA SER A 911 -24.08 6.26 -13.90
C SER A 911 -24.99 5.85 -15.06
N LYS A 912 -24.75 4.71 -15.72
CA LYS A 912 -25.46 4.29 -16.95
C LYS A 912 -26.99 4.23 -16.80
N GLU A 913 -27.49 3.70 -15.69
CA GLU A 913 -28.94 3.60 -15.41
C GLU A 913 -29.55 4.99 -15.25
N GLU A 914 -28.87 5.86 -14.50
CA GLU A 914 -29.30 7.23 -14.24
C GLU A 914 -29.28 8.09 -15.51
N ILE A 915 -28.24 7.96 -16.34
CA ILE A 915 -28.17 8.60 -17.67
C ILE A 915 -29.35 8.17 -18.53
N SER A 916 -29.66 6.87 -18.58
CA SER A 916 -30.80 6.34 -19.36
C SER A 916 -32.11 7.00 -18.90
N ARG A 917 -32.33 7.07 -17.59
CA ARG A 917 -33.51 7.70 -16.99
C ARG A 917 -33.61 9.18 -17.35
N VAL A 918 -32.51 9.93 -17.26
CA VAL A 918 -32.45 11.35 -17.63
C VAL A 918 -32.82 11.53 -19.10
N LEU A 919 -32.20 10.77 -20.01
CA LEU A 919 -32.44 10.87 -21.46
C LEU A 919 -33.90 10.56 -21.83
N GLU A 920 -34.48 9.50 -21.28
CA GLU A 920 -35.89 9.16 -21.49
C GLU A 920 -36.83 10.26 -20.97
N THR A 921 -36.51 10.81 -19.80
CA THR A 921 -37.27 11.91 -19.20
C THR A 921 -37.22 13.15 -20.08
N LEU A 922 -36.05 13.54 -20.58
CA LEU A 922 -35.90 14.71 -21.45
C LEU A 922 -36.73 14.59 -22.75
N TYR A 923 -36.72 13.41 -23.39
CA TYR A 923 -37.57 13.18 -24.56
C TYR A 923 -39.07 13.25 -24.26
N SER A 924 -39.50 12.72 -23.11
CA SER A 924 -40.92 12.70 -22.72
C SER A 924 -41.54 14.10 -22.62
N LYS A 925 -40.72 15.13 -22.39
CA LYS A 925 -41.19 16.53 -22.28
C LYS A 925 -41.70 17.11 -23.59
N ASN A 926 -41.34 16.53 -24.74
CA ASN A 926 -41.78 17.00 -26.05
C ASN A 926 -41.47 18.48 -26.35
N ILE A 927 -40.43 19.06 -25.73
CA ILE A 927 -39.98 20.43 -25.98
C ILE A 927 -38.95 20.39 -27.13
N PRO A 928 -39.12 21.17 -28.23
CA PRO A 928 -38.23 21.09 -29.40
C PRO A 928 -36.75 21.30 -29.08
N GLU A 929 -36.41 22.35 -28.32
CA GLU A 929 -35.02 22.64 -27.95
C GLU A 929 -34.41 21.55 -27.06
N VAL A 930 -35.17 21.02 -26.09
CA VAL A 930 -34.73 19.90 -25.24
C VAL A 930 -34.51 18.64 -26.06
N THR A 931 -35.38 18.36 -27.02
CA THR A 931 -35.26 17.22 -27.93
C THR A 931 -33.97 17.31 -28.75
N LYS A 932 -33.69 18.49 -29.31
CA LYS A 932 -32.45 18.77 -30.05
C LYS A 932 -31.19 18.59 -29.18
N LEU A 933 -31.19 19.12 -27.95
CA LEU A 933 -30.08 18.93 -27.01
C LEU A 933 -29.91 17.47 -26.61
N THR A 934 -31.01 16.74 -26.39
CA THR A 934 -30.97 15.31 -26.06
C THR A 934 -30.37 14.49 -27.21
N HIS A 935 -30.71 14.84 -28.46
CA HIS A 935 -30.05 14.29 -29.63
C HIS A 935 -28.53 14.56 -29.61
N ASN A 936 -28.09 15.78 -29.30
CA ASN A 936 -26.66 16.12 -29.20
C ASN A 936 -25.94 15.34 -28.10
N ILE A 937 -26.53 15.25 -26.91
CA ILE A 937 -26.00 14.49 -25.76
C ILE A 937 -25.78 13.03 -26.15
N ILE A 938 -26.78 12.37 -26.74
CA ILE A 938 -26.64 10.98 -27.19
C ILE A 938 -25.57 10.87 -28.27
N ASN A 939 -25.53 11.78 -29.24
CA ASN A 939 -24.50 11.76 -30.28
C ASN A 939 -23.08 11.91 -29.70
N LYS A 940 -22.87 12.72 -28.66
CA LYS A 940 -21.57 12.85 -27.98
C LYS A 940 -21.13 11.52 -27.36
N PHE A 941 -22.05 10.72 -26.81
CA PHE A 941 -21.72 9.37 -26.33
C PHE A 941 -21.19 8.45 -27.44
N GLY A 942 -21.81 8.50 -28.62
CA GLY A 942 -21.35 7.77 -29.80
C GLY A 942 -20.04 8.32 -30.36
N GLU A 943 -19.94 9.63 -30.54
CA GLU A 943 -18.81 10.31 -31.16
C GLU A 943 -17.53 10.22 -30.33
N LYS A 944 -17.61 10.51 -29.02
CA LYS A 944 -16.43 10.57 -28.14
C LYS A 944 -15.98 9.20 -27.66
N TRP A 945 -16.92 8.28 -27.43
CA TRP A 945 -16.64 7.01 -26.74
C TRP A 945 -17.20 5.77 -27.45
N CYS A 946 -17.87 5.92 -28.59
CA CYS A 946 -18.53 4.82 -29.32
C CYS A 946 -19.51 4.03 -28.44
N ILE A 947 -20.22 4.71 -27.54
CA ILE A 947 -21.27 4.11 -26.70
C ILE A 947 -22.57 4.13 -27.49
N GLU A 948 -23.10 2.95 -27.79
CA GLU A 948 -24.33 2.77 -28.58
C GLU A 948 -25.57 2.49 -27.73
N ASP A 949 -25.41 2.40 -26.40
CA ASP A 949 -26.47 2.02 -25.46
C ASP A 949 -27.75 2.88 -25.61
N TYR A 950 -27.60 4.14 -26.02
CA TYR A 950 -28.68 5.11 -26.14
C TYR A 950 -29.18 5.30 -27.58
N ARG A 951 -28.64 4.56 -28.56
CA ARG A 951 -28.93 4.74 -29.98
C ARG A 951 -30.36 4.35 -30.36
N GLU A 952 -30.92 3.31 -29.74
CA GLU A 952 -32.33 2.93 -29.98
C GLU A 952 -33.29 4.04 -29.53
N LEU A 953 -32.99 4.69 -28.40
CA LEU A 953 -33.75 5.84 -27.92
C LEU A 953 -33.65 7.01 -28.90
N TYR A 954 -32.44 7.32 -29.37
CA TYR A 954 -32.21 8.33 -30.43
C TYR A 954 -33.05 8.04 -31.69
N ASN A 955 -32.99 6.81 -32.21
CA ASN A 955 -33.69 6.42 -33.44
C ASN A 955 -35.23 6.54 -33.31
N ARG A 956 -35.80 6.15 -32.17
CA ARG A 956 -37.25 6.26 -31.91
C ARG A 956 -37.75 7.70 -32.01
N HIS A 957 -36.96 8.67 -31.55
CA HIS A 957 -37.36 10.09 -31.52
C HIS A 957 -36.92 10.87 -32.77
N ARG A 958 -35.86 10.45 -33.48
CA ARG A 958 -35.48 11.01 -34.79
C ARG A 958 -36.60 10.88 -35.82
N SER A 959 -37.29 9.74 -35.85
CA SER A 959 -38.42 9.50 -36.77
C SER A 959 -39.61 10.43 -36.50
N GLN A 960 -39.75 10.96 -35.28
CA GLN A 960 -40.83 11.87 -34.88
C GLN A 960 -40.52 13.34 -35.20
N GLU A 961 -39.23 13.76 -35.17
CA GLU A 961 -38.79 15.08 -35.67
C GLU A 961 -39.14 15.25 -37.15
N SER A 962 -38.83 14.24 -37.97
CA SER A 962 -39.07 14.25 -39.42
C SER A 962 -40.56 14.20 -39.81
N THR A 963 -41.45 13.70 -38.94
CA THR A 963 -42.90 13.77 -39.18
C THR A 963 -43.51 15.12 -38.77
N ARG A 964 -42.88 15.85 -37.83
CA ARG A 964 -43.35 17.16 -37.35
C ARG A 964 -42.89 18.34 -38.21
N GLU A 965 -41.79 18.23 -38.95
CA GLU A 965 -41.37 19.26 -39.91
C GLU A 965 -42.19 19.25 -41.22
N ILE A 966 -42.90 18.16 -41.50
CA ILE A 966 -43.75 17.99 -42.68
C ILE A 966 -45.22 18.42 -42.40
N SER A 967 -45.58 18.64 -41.13
CA SER A 967 -46.89 19.14 -40.66
C SER A 967 -46.82 20.61 -40.28
#